data_AF-A0A1X7E9G1-F1
#
_entry.id   AF-A0A1X7E9G1-F1
#
_cell.length_a   1.000
_cell.length_b   1.000
_cell.length_c   1.000
_cell.angle_alpha   90.00
_cell.angle_beta   90.00
_cell.angle_gamma   90.00
#
_symmetry.space_group_name_H-M   'P 1'
#
loop_
_entity.id
_entity.type
_entity.pdbx_description
1 polymer ?
#
loop_
_entity_poly.entity_id
_entity_poly.type
_entity_poly.pdbx_seq_one_letter_code
_entity_poly.pdbx_strand_id
1 'polypeptide(L)'
;MHIKKKFNYCLKLIFTPGAHLKRKYEAFKSLLAYDSMALELVADLEDILYRKKKGDHQRVVWLTHRLSLAVNAMIDQLTEMNPFCYRSLYENFIRIDNNVKIAVDHNLPDSGPPYILTLEKAAAFPDLAGGKGTNLGRALTEGQVNVPPAFVVTANAFNRFIDCNGLREELEARFRVMQVDNHGHIAQLTLEIQELILAADVPKEIADGILSTMAEMFPDDSLIAVRSSALAEDSEISFAGQYSSELSVHKKDVLEAYKRVLAGKYCPRAIAYRVSNGLSDSDTAMAVLILPMVNAEKAGVVYSKNPDSSGSDENICIYGVCGLGDSLVDGSISPAKAILSRDVKPELISSGTVDIGDLPSEETLLKLGRIAMRLESSFGCPQDIEWAEDDLKNLYILQSRPLRQNTEKSSAVHSPITTTPVVKGLESAALGVGCGEIYFAENGKDFAQLPEGAIVVTSTLKPALSMFISKINGVIAGTGSRASHFASVAREWGLPVLVGDTEGCLYEGQFVTVDGVDGAVFDGCVSEIVTRSYVKDEPSPRVLNFYSKVIPFTVKLSLTDPESPDFTPEGCRSLHDMVRFCHEKSVEQMFSLVDKKGRGMGAAKELKSDLPLVMYILDLGKGLVLRSAKKRYVTPQDITSQPMRSLWSGLSDPMVQWSKELTHIDWDEFDRMSAGIFSIKSKLLASYGIIAEDYLHLMIRFGYHFSVVDSICGKASGANYVHFKFQGGGSELKNRLLRLRFIQSVLGHYGFEIETRGDMLDATCSRISEKETCALLAKLGYLLAYTRLMDMRLQEEKQVEPEVQLFIQNAERVDGNSSE
;
A
#
# COMPACT_ATOMS: atom_id res chain seq x y z
N MET A 1 -28.05 11.77 -38.14
CA MET A 1 -28.28 11.81 -36.67
C MET A 1 -27.71 13.07 -35.98
N HIS A 2 -26.51 13.54 -36.37
CA HIS A 2 -25.83 14.72 -35.80
C HIS A 2 -26.57 16.07 -35.94
N ILE A 3 -27.19 16.32 -37.10
CA ILE A 3 -27.95 17.57 -37.35
C ILE A 3 -29.21 17.65 -36.48
N LYS A 4 -29.93 16.53 -36.29
CA LYS A 4 -31.10 16.44 -35.39
C LYS A 4 -30.72 16.67 -33.92
N LYS A 5 -29.57 16.17 -33.45
CA LYS A 5 -29.07 16.44 -32.07
C LYS A 5 -28.64 17.89 -31.87
N LYS A 6 -27.92 18.50 -32.83
CA LYS A 6 -27.62 19.95 -32.84
C LYS A 6 -28.89 20.80 -32.83
N PHE A 7 -29.84 20.46 -33.69
CA PHE A 7 -31.12 21.14 -33.79
C PHE A 7 -31.94 21.02 -32.50
N ASN A 8 -32.02 19.84 -31.89
CA ASN A 8 -32.73 19.63 -30.62
C ASN A 8 -32.04 20.30 -29.41
N TYR A 9 -30.71 20.35 -29.36
CA TYR A 9 -29.98 21.08 -28.31
C TYR A 9 -30.18 22.60 -28.46
N CYS A 10 -30.04 23.14 -29.69
CA CYS A 10 -30.37 24.54 -29.99
C CYS A 10 -31.85 24.87 -29.73
N LEU A 11 -32.78 23.98 -30.09
CA LEU A 11 -34.21 24.13 -29.79
C LEU A 11 -34.48 24.16 -28.29
N LYS A 12 -33.85 23.29 -27.48
CA LYS A 12 -34.01 23.31 -26.02
C LYS A 12 -33.45 24.57 -25.36
N LEU A 13 -32.33 25.09 -25.87
CA LEU A 13 -31.75 26.38 -25.50
C LEU A 13 -32.70 27.56 -25.79
N ILE A 14 -33.54 27.45 -26.82
CA ILE A 14 -34.43 28.53 -27.28
C ILE A 14 -35.85 28.41 -26.68
N PHE A 15 -36.38 27.19 -26.52
CA PHE A 15 -37.79 26.94 -26.18
C PHE A 15 -38.02 26.43 -24.74
N THR A 16 -37.03 25.83 -24.07
CA THR A 16 -37.14 25.34 -22.68
C THR A 16 -35.88 25.65 -21.84
N PRO A 17 -35.52 26.93 -21.66
CA PRO A 17 -34.26 27.32 -21.03
C PRO A 17 -34.11 26.83 -19.57
N GLY A 18 -35.20 26.76 -18.80
CA GLY A 18 -35.18 26.28 -17.41
C GLY A 18 -34.87 24.78 -17.28
N ALA A 19 -35.44 23.93 -18.13
CA ALA A 19 -35.17 22.49 -18.13
C ALA A 19 -33.73 22.17 -18.57
N HIS A 20 -33.19 22.96 -19.49
CA HIS A 20 -31.81 22.85 -19.92
C HIS A 20 -30.81 23.32 -18.85
N LEU A 21 -31.11 24.41 -18.14
CA LEU A 21 -30.31 24.86 -17.00
C LEU A 21 -30.29 23.84 -15.86
N LYS A 22 -31.47 23.27 -15.52
CA LYS A 22 -31.59 22.22 -14.50
C LYS A 22 -30.72 21.00 -14.84
N ARG A 23 -30.81 20.50 -16.07
CA ARG A 23 -30.02 19.34 -16.53
C ARG A 23 -28.52 19.60 -16.53
N LYS A 24 -28.07 20.78 -16.95
CA LYS A 24 -26.65 21.16 -16.88
C LYS A 24 -26.15 21.27 -15.44
N TYR A 25 -26.98 21.80 -14.56
CA TYR A 25 -26.68 21.93 -13.14
C TYR A 25 -26.64 20.58 -12.41
N GLU A 26 -27.53 19.65 -12.74
CA GLU A 26 -27.48 18.25 -12.27
C GLU A 26 -26.21 17.53 -12.75
N ALA A 27 -25.81 17.75 -14.00
CA ALA A 27 -24.55 17.24 -14.53
C ALA A 27 -23.33 17.86 -13.81
N PHE A 28 -23.37 19.18 -13.52
CA PHE A 28 -22.33 19.87 -12.76
C PHE A 28 -22.20 19.32 -11.33
N LYS A 29 -23.31 19.13 -10.60
CA LYS A 29 -23.29 18.49 -9.27
C LYS A 29 -22.67 17.10 -9.31
N SER A 30 -23.07 16.29 -10.29
CA SER A 30 -22.52 14.94 -10.47
C SER A 30 -21.03 14.98 -10.77
N LEU A 31 -20.57 15.92 -11.61
CA LEU A 31 -19.16 16.10 -11.93
C LEU A 31 -18.33 16.43 -10.69
N LEU A 32 -18.79 17.35 -9.84
CA LEU A 32 -18.10 17.68 -8.59
C LEU A 32 -18.01 16.49 -7.62
N ALA A 33 -19.02 15.60 -7.59
CA ALA A 33 -18.93 14.39 -6.79
C ALA A 33 -17.83 13.44 -7.31
N TYR A 34 -17.72 13.26 -8.63
CA TYR A 34 -16.66 12.47 -9.24
C TYR A 34 -15.28 13.12 -9.12
N ASP A 35 -15.20 14.46 -9.13
CA ASP A 35 -13.97 15.22 -8.87
C ASP A 35 -13.39 14.92 -7.48
N SER A 36 -14.22 15.04 -6.43
CA SER A 36 -13.82 14.70 -5.06
C SER A 36 -13.33 13.25 -4.97
N MET A 37 -14.07 12.30 -5.56
CA MET A 37 -13.66 10.89 -5.59
C MET A 37 -12.33 10.67 -6.32
N ALA A 38 -12.11 11.37 -7.43
CA ALA A 38 -10.88 11.23 -8.22
C ALA A 38 -9.67 11.77 -7.46
N LEU A 39 -9.80 12.91 -6.75
CA LEU A 39 -8.74 13.47 -5.93
C LEU A 39 -8.37 12.57 -4.74
N GLU A 40 -9.36 11.93 -4.10
CA GLU A 40 -9.10 10.92 -3.06
C GLU A 40 -8.30 9.73 -3.62
N LEU A 41 -8.68 9.22 -4.79
CA LEU A 41 -7.98 8.12 -5.46
C LEU A 41 -6.56 8.50 -5.90
N VAL A 42 -6.35 9.75 -6.34
CA VAL A 42 -5.01 10.28 -6.63
C VAL A 42 -4.17 10.31 -5.35
N ALA A 43 -4.70 10.80 -4.24
CA ALA A 43 -3.97 10.83 -2.97
C ALA A 43 -3.60 9.42 -2.47
N ASP A 44 -4.52 8.45 -2.56
CA ASP A 44 -4.25 7.04 -2.23
C ASP A 44 -3.13 6.45 -3.09
N LEU A 45 -3.10 6.78 -4.39
CA LEU A 45 -2.03 6.36 -5.30
C LEU A 45 -0.71 7.04 -4.97
N GLU A 46 -0.70 8.34 -4.69
CA GLU A 46 0.51 9.08 -4.31
C GLU A 46 1.13 8.56 -3.01
N ASP A 47 0.29 8.18 -2.04
CA ASP A 47 0.71 7.56 -0.79
C ASP A 47 1.49 6.25 -1.02
N ILE A 48 1.17 5.48 -2.07
CA ILE A 48 1.87 4.24 -2.43
C ILE A 48 3.08 4.52 -3.34
N LEU A 49 2.92 5.40 -4.32
CA LEU A 49 3.90 5.61 -5.40
C LEU A 49 5.05 6.54 -4.98
N TYR A 50 4.80 7.49 -4.07
CA TYR A 50 5.79 8.46 -3.60
C TYR A 50 6.12 8.34 -2.12
N ARG A 51 5.17 7.90 -1.28
CA ARG A 51 5.39 7.72 0.15
C ARG A 51 5.65 6.26 0.46
N LYS A 52 6.36 5.99 1.56
CA LYS A 52 6.86 4.65 1.93
C LYS A 52 5.76 3.60 2.23
N LYS A 53 4.47 3.85 1.94
CA LYS A 53 3.42 2.86 2.20
C LYS A 53 3.52 1.73 1.17
N LYS A 54 3.76 0.52 1.68
CA LYS A 54 3.84 -0.69 0.88
C LYS A 54 2.41 -1.20 0.61
N GLY A 55 1.99 -1.16 -0.65
CA GLY A 55 0.72 -1.68 -1.12
C GLY A 55 0.91 -2.78 -2.17
N ASP A 56 0.02 -3.78 -2.16
CA ASP A 56 0.06 -4.84 -3.17
C ASP A 56 -0.13 -4.30 -4.59
N HIS A 57 0.44 -4.96 -5.59
CA HIS A 57 0.24 -4.60 -7.00
C HIS A 57 -1.25 -4.47 -7.36
N GLN A 58 -2.10 -5.39 -6.90
CA GLN A 58 -3.53 -5.37 -7.16
C GLN A 58 -4.25 -4.17 -6.54
N ARG A 59 -3.72 -3.62 -5.42
CA ARG A 59 -4.22 -2.35 -4.89
C ARG A 59 -3.99 -1.23 -5.88
N VAL A 60 -2.80 -1.15 -6.49
CA VAL A 60 -2.46 -0.16 -7.50
C VAL A 60 -3.34 -0.32 -8.74
N VAL A 61 -3.50 -1.54 -9.26
CA VAL A 61 -4.41 -1.83 -10.41
C VAL A 61 -5.83 -1.36 -10.11
N TRP A 62 -6.34 -1.66 -8.91
CA TRP A 62 -7.69 -1.29 -8.54
C TRP A 62 -7.86 0.23 -8.41
N LEU A 63 -6.93 0.91 -7.76
CA LEU A 63 -6.96 2.36 -7.60
C LEU A 63 -6.89 3.08 -8.95
N THR A 64 -6.01 2.65 -9.87
CA THR A 64 -5.90 3.23 -11.21
C THR A 64 -7.16 2.99 -12.05
N HIS A 65 -7.75 1.80 -11.97
CA HIS A 65 -9.01 1.51 -12.65
C HIS A 65 -10.16 2.37 -12.10
N ARG A 66 -10.28 2.50 -10.78
CA ARG A 66 -11.27 3.35 -10.12
C ARG A 66 -11.10 4.82 -10.51
N LEU A 67 -9.86 5.30 -10.58
CA LEU A 67 -9.56 6.66 -11.03
C LEU A 67 -10.01 6.85 -12.48
N SER A 68 -9.67 5.92 -13.36
CA SER A 68 -10.11 5.94 -14.76
C SER A 68 -11.64 5.99 -14.90
N LEU A 69 -12.39 5.19 -14.12
CA LEU A 69 -13.86 5.24 -14.09
C LEU A 69 -14.39 6.60 -13.62
N ALA A 70 -13.79 7.18 -12.57
CA ALA A 70 -14.18 8.50 -12.07
C ALA A 70 -13.92 9.59 -13.13
N VAL A 71 -12.74 9.59 -13.75
CA VAL A 71 -12.40 10.52 -14.85
C VAL A 71 -13.35 10.36 -16.03
N ASN A 72 -13.65 9.12 -16.46
CA ASN A 72 -14.61 8.88 -17.53
C ASN A 72 -15.99 9.47 -17.19
N ALA A 73 -16.46 9.26 -15.96
CA ALA A 73 -17.72 9.81 -15.49
C ALA A 73 -17.71 11.35 -15.49
N MET A 74 -16.59 11.99 -15.10
CA MET A 74 -16.44 13.44 -15.21
C MET A 74 -16.53 13.93 -16.67
N ILE A 75 -15.87 13.22 -17.61
CA ILE A 75 -15.92 13.54 -19.05
C ILE A 75 -17.36 13.40 -19.58
N ASP A 76 -18.08 12.35 -19.16
CA ASP A 76 -19.49 12.16 -19.51
C ASP A 76 -20.36 13.31 -19.00
N GLN A 77 -20.19 13.72 -17.74
CA GLN A 77 -20.93 14.87 -17.18
C GLN A 77 -20.58 16.18 -17.89
N LEU A 78 -19.30 16.42 -18.18
CA LEU A 78 -18.85 17.62 -18.90
C LEU A 78 -19.41 17.64 -20.33
N THR A 79 -19.48 16.48 -20.99
CA THR A 79 -20.08 16.32 -22.31
C THR A 79 -21.59 16.53 -22.26
N GLU A 80 -22.27 16.09 -21.20
CA GLU A 80 -23.68 16.40 -20.97
C GLU A 80 -23.90 17.91 -20.77
N MET A 81 -22.97 18.58 -20.07
CA MET A 81 -22.97 20.04 -19.94
C MET A 81 -22.69 20.76 -21.26
N ASN A 82 -21.88 20.21 -22.16
CA ASN A 82 -21.69 20.77 -23.50
C ASN A 82 -21.30 19.69 -24.53
N PRO A 83 -22.28 19.14 -25.27
CA PRO A 83 -22.05 18.00 -26.16
C PRO A 83 -21.14 18.24 -27.37
N PHE A 84 -20.68 19.47 -27.59
CA PHE A 84 -19.98 19.87 -28.82
C PHE A 84 -18.52 20.28 -28.62
N CYS A 85 -18.08 20.53 -27.38
CA CYS A 85 -16.77 21.12 -27.12
C CYS A 85 -15.67 20.11 -26.74
N TYR A 86 -16.03 18.90 -26.29
CA TYR A 86 -15.07 18.02 -25.59
C TYR A 86 -14.89 16.65 -26.24
N ARG A 87 -15.12 16.52 -27.55
CA ARG A 87 -14.96 15.24 -28.24
C ARG A 87 -13.50 14.72 -28.22
N SER A 88 -12.52 15.61 -28.39
CA SER A 88 -11.11 15.24 -28.34
C SER A 88 -10.64 14.87 -26.92
N LEU A 89 -11.37 15.28 -25.88
CA LEU A 89 -11.10 14.88 -24.50
C LEU A 89 -11.30 13.38 -24.30
N TYR A 90 -12.38 12.82 -24.83
CA TYR A 90 -12.64 11.37 -24.75
C TYR A 90 -11.61 10.55 -25.53
N GLU A 91 -11.16 11.05 -26.69
CA GLU A 91 -10.10 10.40 -27.48
C GLU A 91 -8.76 10.41 -26.74
N ASN A 92 -8.40 11.53 -26.11
CA ASN A 92 -7.21 11.59 -25.25
C ASN A 92 -7.36 10.72 -24.00
N PHE A 93 -8.57 10.63 -23.42
CA PHE A 93 -8.82 9.77 -22.27
C PHE A 93 -8.56 8.30 -22.61
N ILE A 94 -9.10 7.80 -23.73
CA ILE A 94 -8.82 6.44 -24.19
C ILE A 94 -7.31 6.20 -24.36
N ARG A 95 -6.58 7.19 -24.90
CA ARG A 95 -5.13 7.07 -25.06
C ARG A 95 -4.41 6.96 -23.72
N ILE A 96 -4.73 7.82 -22.75
CA ILE A 96 -4.11 7.79 -21.42
C ILE A 96 -4.51 6.52 -20.68
N ASP A 97 -5.80 6.17 -20.68
CA ASP A 97 -6.33 4.97 -20.03
C ASP A 97 -5.71 3.68 -20.57
N ASN A 98 -5.49 3.59 -21.89
CA ASN A 98 -4.77 2.47 -22.48
C ASN A 98 -3.30 2.40 -22.03
N ASN A 99 -2.61 3.54 -21.92
CA ASN A 99 -1.25 3.58 -21.39
C ASN A 99 -1.20 3.17 -19.91
N VAL A 100 -2.18 3.61 -19.11
CA VAL A 100 -2.33 3.20 -17.71
C VAL A 100 -2.54 1.69 -17.64
N LYS A 101 -3.46 1.14 -18.44
CA LYS A 101 -3.69 -0.31 -18.53
C LYS A 101 -2.40 -1.04 -18.88
N ILE A 102 -1.71 -0.67 -19.96
CA ILE A 102 -0.43 -1.29 -20.34
C ILE A 102 0.62 -1.19 -19.23
N ALA A 103 0.64 -0.09 -18.46
CA ALA A 103 1.60 0.10 -17.37
C ALA A 103 1.30 -0.77 -16.14
N VAL A 104 0.03 -1.10 -15.88
CA VAL A 104 -0.40 -1.91 -14.71
C VAL A 104 -0.75 -3.36 -15.06
N ASP A 105 -0.91 -3.67 -16.34
CA ASP A 105 -1.30 -4.98 -16.85
C ASP A 105 -0.19 -6.01 -16.62
N HIS A 106 -0.62 -7.20 -16.24
CA HIS A 106 0.22 -8.38 -16.15
C HIS A 106 -0.39 -9.43 -17.07
N ASN A 107 0.42 -10.00 -17.95
CA ASN A 107 -0.03 -11.12 -18.77
C ASN A 107 -0.62 -12.21 -17.88
N LEU A 108 -1.78 -12.73 -18.28
CA LEU A 108 -2.36 -13.89 -17.61
C LEU A 108 -1.34 -15.02 -17.66
N PRO A 109 -1.02 -15.64 -16.52
CA PRO A 109 -0.01 -16.67 -16.49
C PRO A 109 -0.53 -17.91 -17.24
N ASP A 110 0.37 -18.60 -17.94
CA ASP A 110 0.03 -19.79 -18.70
C ASP A 110 -0.49 -20.90 -17.76
N SER A 111 -1.62 -21.50 -18.12
CA SER A 111 -2.24 -22.63 -17.41
C SER A 111 -2.29 -23.90 -18.27
N GLY A 112 -1.64 -23.88 -19.43
CA GLY A 112 -1.45 -25.04 -20.30
C GLY A 112 -0.40 -26.04 -19.77
N PRO A 113 -0.39 -27.28 -20.28
CA PRO A 113 0.65 -28.26 -19.94
C PRO A 113 2.05 -27.81 -20.41
N PRO A 114 3.13 -28.35 -19.80
CA PRO A 114 3.17 -29.53 -18.93
C PRO A 114 2.91 -29.22 -17.45
N TYR A 115 2.20 -30.12 -16.78
CA TYR A 115 1.91 -30.03 -15.33
C TYR A 115 2.93 -30.76 -14.45
N ILE A 116 3.61 -31.76 -15.01
CA ILE A 116 4.63 -32.55 -14.32
C ILE A 116 5.92 -32.50 -15.15
N LEU A 117 7.05 -32.25 -14.49
CA LEU A 117 8.38 -32.32 -15.08
C LEU A 117 9.26 -33.28 -14.28
N THR A 118 10.04 -34.10 -14.98
CA THR A 118 11.14 -34.83 -14.33
C THR A 118 12.26 -33.85 -13.96
N LEU A 119 13.09 -34.24 -13.01
CA LEU A 119 14.17 -33.40 -12.52
C LEU A 119 15.17 -33.00 -13.62
N GLU A 120 15.44 -33.88 -14.58
CA GLU A 120 16.33 -33.59 -15.72
C GLU A 120 15.75 -32.51 -16.64
N LYS A 121 14.42 -32.51 -16.84
CA LYS A 121 13.75 -31.48 -17.64
C LYS A 121 13.64 -30.17 -16.88
N ALA A 122 13.39 -30.22 -15.56
CA ALA A 122 13.25 -29.05 -14.70
C ALA A 122 14.46 -28.10 -14.77
N ALA A 123 15.67 -28.65 -15.02
CA ALA A 123 16.89 -27.87 -15.24
C ALA A 123 16.79 -26.85 -16.39
N ALA A 124 16.01 -27.17 -17.42
CA ALA A 124 15.87 -26.36 -18.63
C ALA A 124 14.67 -25.40 -18.61
N PHE A 125 13.78 -25.50 -17.60
CA PHE A 125 12.53 -24.74 -17.53
C PHE A 125 12.36 -24.03 -16.16
N PRO A 126 13.18 -23.01 -15.85
CA PRO A 126 13.08 -22.24 -14.60
C PRO A 126 11.70 -21.64 -14.36
N ASP A 127 11.06 -21.12 -15.41
CA ASP A 127 9.74 -20.49 -15.35
C ASP A 127 8.59 -21.48 -15.09
N LEU A 128 8.87 -22.79 -15.10
CA LEU A 128 7.91 -23.84 -14.77
C LEU A 128 8.25 -24.58 -13.48
N ALA A 129 9.54 -24.80 -13.21
CA ALA A 129 9.99 -25.62 -12.09
C ALA A 129 10.36 -24.82 -10.83
N GLY A 130 10.53 -23.50 -10.96
CA GLY A 130 10.96 -22.61 -9.88
C GLY A 130 12.39 -22.88 -9.40
N GLY A 131 12.86 -22.06 -8.45
CA GLY A 131 14.27 -22.03 -8.05
C GLY A 131 14.82 -23.39 -7.58
N LYS A 132 14.17 -24.02 -6.61
CA LYS A 132 14.63 -25.28 -6.01
C LYS A 132 14.61 -26.44 -7.01
N GLY A 133 13.50 -26.58 -7.74
CA GLY A 133 13.32 -27.63 -8.74
C GLY A 133 14.35 -27.51 -9.87
N THR A 134 14.57 -26.30 -10.37
CA THR A 134 15.58 -26.05 -11.40
C THR A 134 16.99 -26.24 -10.89
N ASN A 135 17.34 -25.71 -9.71
CA ASN A 135 18.69 -25.85 -9.18
C ASN A 135 19.03 -27.30 -8.86
N LEU A 136 18.08 -28.07 -8.32
CA LEU A 136 18.29 -29.50 -8.09
C LEU A 136 18.40 -30.28 -9.42
N GLY A 137 17.63 -29.89 -10.43
CA GLY A 137 17.76 -30.39 -11.81
C GLY A 137 19.12 -30.13 -12.44
N ARG A 138 19.65 -28.91 -12.26
CA ARG A 138 20.99 -28.53 -12.73
C ARG A 138 22.08 -29.25 -11.95
N ALA A 139 21.91 -29.44 -10.64
CA ALA A 139 22.83 -30.22 -9.83
C ALA A 139 22.94 -31.67 -10.34
N LEU A 140 21.81 -32.29 -10.72
CA LEU A 140 21.80 -33.61 -11.33
C LEU A 140 22.48 -33.64 -12.71
N THR A 141 22.09 -32.74 -13.61
CA THR A 141 22.48 -32.81 -15.04
C THR A 141 23.85 -32.20 -15.32
N GLU A 142 24.09 -30.98 -14.86
CA GLU A 142 25.34 -30.23 -15.05
C GLU A 142 26.36 -30.59 -13.96
N GLY A 143 25.91 -30.61 -12.71
CA GLY A 143 26.75 -30.91 -11.55
C GLY A 143 27.12 -32.39 -11.42
N GLN A 144 26.38 -33.30 -12.07
CA GLN A 144 26.57 -34.76 -11.99
C GLN A 144 26.70 -35.24 -10.54
N VAL A 145 25.93 -34.64 -9.63
CA VAL A 145 25.86 -35.04 -8.22
C VAL A 145 24.71 -36.02 -8.01
N ASN A 146 24.86 -36.85 -6.97
CA ASN A 146 23.80 -37.74 -6.56
C ASN A 146 22.69 -36.95 -5.85
N VAL A 147 21.49 -36.99 -6.41
CA VAL A 147 20.27 -36.39 -5.85
C VAL A 147 19.22 -37.49 -5.72
N PRO A 148 18.30 -37.44 -4.75
CA PRO A 148 17.18 -38.36 -4.70
C PRO A 148 16.34 -38.23 -5.99
N PRO A 149 15.75 -39.33 -6.50
CA PRO A 149 14.83 -39.25 -7.62
C PRO A 149 13.67 -38.31 -7.25
N ALA A 150 13.36 -37.34 -8.11
CA ALA A 150 12.34 -36.34 -7.81
C ALA A 150 11.64 -35.87 -9.09
N PHE A 151 10.49 -35.24 -8.90
CA PHE A 151 9.77 -34.55 -9.98
C PHE A 151 9.16 -33.25 -9.46
N VAL A 152 8.80 -32.38 -10.40
CA VAL A 152 8.24 -31.06 -10.11
C VAL A 152 6.83 -30.97 -10.67
N VAL A 153 5.88 -30.58 -9.82
CA VAL A 153 4.56 -30.09 -10.22
C VAL A 153 4.70 -28.62 -10.58
N THR A 154 4.38 -28.24 -11.81
CA THR A 154 4.82 -26.96 -12.38
C THR A 154 4.02 -25.76 -11.91
N ALA A 155 4.58 -24.56 -12.09
CA ALA A 155 3.86 -23.30 -11.92
C ALA A 155 2.58 -23.23 -12.79
N ASN A 156 2.58 -23.82 -13.99
CA ASN A 156 1.38 -23.91 -14.82
C ASN A 156 0.30 -24.81 -14.17
N ALA A 157 0.68 -25.85 -13.44
CA ALA A 157 -0.27 -26.67 -12.67
C ALA A 157 -0.93 -25.85 -11.56
N PHE A 158 -0.17 -24.97 -10.90
CA PHE A 158 -0.73 -24.00 -9.95
C PHE A 158 -1.70 -23.02 -10.64
N ASN A 159 -1.33 -22.44 -11.78
CA ASN A 159 -2.23 -21.53 -12.51
C ASN A 159 -3.52 -22.23 -12.94
N ARG A 160 -3.42 -23.47 -13.42
CA ARG A 160 -4.55 -24.32 -13.77
C ARG A 160 -5.43 -24.63 -12.56
N PHE A 161 -4.84 -24.89 -11.40
CA PHE A 161 -5.56 -25.06 -10.12
C PHE A 161 -6.35 -23.80 -9.75
N ILE A 162 -5.75 -22.61 -9.86
CA ILE A 162 -6.44 -21.34 -9.61
C ILE A 162 -7.61 -21.13 -10.59
N ASP A 163 -7.41 -21.40 -11.88
CA ASP A 163 -8.40 -21.17 -12.93
C ASP A 163 -9.61 -22.11 -12.81
N CYS A 164 -9.37 -23.42 -12.63
CA CYS A 164 -10.43 -24.42 -12.53
C CYS A 164 -11.34 -24.21 -11.31
N ASN A 165 -10.82 -23.60 -10.24
CA ASN A 165 -11.55 -23.33 -9.01
C ASN A 165 -12.14 -21.90 -8.94
N GLY A 166 -11.94 -21.06 -9.97
CA GLY A 166 -12.44 -19.69 -9.97
C GLY A 166 -11.81 -18.79 -8.89
N LEU A 167 -10.62 -19.14 -8.40
CA LEU A 167 -10.01 -18.49 -7.24
C LEU A 167 -9.42 -17.11 -7.54
N ARG A 168 -9.19 -16.79 -8.83
CA ARG A 168 -8.50 -15.56 -9.24
C ARG A 168 -9.20 -14.29 -8.72
N GLU A 169 -10.51 -14.18 -8.93
CA GLU A 169 -11.28 -13.01 -8.51
C GLU A 169 -11.35 -12.87 -6.98
N GLU A 170 -11.42 -13.99 -6.27
CA GLU A 170 -11.45 -14.06 -4.80
C GLU A 170 -10.12 -13.63 -4.17
N LEU A 171 -9.00 -14.04 -4.76
CA LEU A 171 -7.66 -13.62 -4.35
C LEU A 171 -7.47 -12.12 -4.60
N GLU A 172 -7.82 -11.64 -5.80
CA GLU A 172 -7.74 -10.23 -6.15
C GLU A 172 -8.59 -9.36 -5.23
N ALA A 173 -9.79 -9.81 -4.82
CA ALA A 173 -10.63 -9.09 -3.85
C ALA A 173 -9.91 -8.80 -2.54
N ARG A 174 -9.16 -9.78 -2.02
CA ARG A 174 -8.42 -9.66 -0.76
C ARG A 174 -7.14 -8.85 -0.89
N PHE A 175 -6.40 -9.00 -2.00
CA PHE A 175 -5.20 -8.18 -2.25
C PHE A 175 -5.52 -6.69 -2.43
N ARG A 176 -6.69 -6.34 -2.97
CA ARG A 176 -7.12 -4.95 -3.18
C ARG A 176 -7.33 -4.15 -1.90
N VAL A 177 -7.52 -4.80 -0.75
CA VAL A 177 -7.71 -4.14 0.55
C VAL A 177 -6.50 -4.31 1.47
N MET A 178 -5.46 -5.00 1.01
CA MET A 178 -4.31 -5.34 1.81
C MET A 178 -3.38 -4.14 2.03
N GLN A 179 -3.01 -3.91 3.29
CA GLN A 179 -2.09 -2.86 3.73
C GLN A 179 -0.98 -3.51 4.56
N VAL A 180 0.28 -3.39 4.11
CA VAL A 180 1.41 -4.17 4.68
C VAL A 180 1.82 -3.69 6.08
N ASP A 181 1.52 -2.44 6.42
CA ASP A 181 1.74 -1.83 7.73
C ASP A 181 0.73 -2.30 8.79
N ASN A 182 -0.39 -2.92 8.39
CA ASN A 182 -1.41 -3.45 9.30
C ASN A 182 -1.33 -4.98 9.44
N HIS A 183 -0.45 -5.45 10.32
CA HIS A 183 -0.21 -6.88 10.53
C HIS A 183 -1.47 -7.68 10.93
N GLY A 184 -2.37 -7.11 11.72
CA GLY A 184 -3.61 -7.78 12.13
C GLY A 184 -4.54 -8.04 10.94
N HIS A 185 -4.66 -7.05 10.06
CA HIS A 185 -5.45 -7.17 8.84
C HIS A 185 -4.82 -8.14 7.83
N ILE A 186 -3.49 -8.13 7.67
CA ILE A 186 -2.78 -9.11 6.83
C ILE A 186 -3.03 -10.53 7.32
N ALA A 187 -2.89 -10.78 8.63
CA ALA A 187 -3.10 -12.11 9.21
C ALA A 187 -4.49 -12.64 8.90
N GLN A 188 -5.53 -11.82 9.07
CA GLN A 188 -6.90 -12.18 8.72
C GLN A 188 -7.04 -12.51 7.22
N LEU A 189 -6.63 -11.61 6.33
CA LEU A 189 -6.76 -11.80 4.88
C LEU A 189 -6.00 -13.04 4.40
N THR A 190 -4.81 -13.29 4.94
CA THR A 190 -4.00 -14.47 4.60
C THR A 190 -4.68 -15.77 5.02
N LEU A 191 -5.31 -15.81 6.20
CA LEU A 191 -6.05 -16.99 6.65
C LEU A 191 -7.23 -17.29 5.72
N GLU A 192 -8.01 -16.26 5.37
CA GLU A 192 -9.12 -16.42 4.44
C GLU A 192 -8.66 -16.94 3.07
N ILE A 193 -7.53 -16.43 2.55
CA ILE A 193 -6.95 -16.93 1.31
C ILE A 193 -6.52 -18.39 1.45
N GLN A 194 -5.84 -18.74 2.55
CA GLN A 194 -5.38 -20.11 2.78
C GLN A 194 -6.54 -21.10 2.85
N GLU A 195 -7.63 -20.73 3.53
CA GLU A 195 -8.85 -21.54 3.57
C GLU A 195 -9.44 -21.79 2.18
N LEU A 196 -9.46 -20.77 1.31
CA LEU A 196 -9.90 -20.92 -0.08
C LEU A 196 -9.03 -21.91 -0.86
N ILE A 197 -7.70 -21.85 -0.70
CA ILE A 197 -6.79 -22.79 -1.38
C ILE A 197 -6.98 -24.22 -0.85
N LEU A 198 -7.16 -24.41 0.45
CA LEU A 198 -7.31 -25.73 1.05
C LEU A 198 -8.65 -26.39 0.69
N ALA A 199 -9.70 -25.58 0.55
CA ALA A 199 -11.04 -26.03 0.16
C ALA A 199 -11.19 -26.35 -1.34
N ALA A 200 -10.26 -25.88 -2.17
CA ALA A 200 -10.29 -26.08 -3.62
C ALA A 200 -9.87 -27.49 -4.04
N ASP A 201 -10.41 -27.95 -5.17
CA ASP A 201 -10.17 -29.28 -5.72
C ASP A 201 -8.94 -29.29 -6.63
N VAL A 202 -8.10 -30.31 -6.50
CA VAL A 202 -6.97 -30.52 -7.43
C VAL A 202 -7.51 -31.03 -8.77
N PRO A 203 -7.27 -30.33 -9.91
CA PRO A 203 -7.73 -30.79 -11.21
C PRO A 203 -7.26 -32.20 -11.53
N LYS A 204 -8.14 -33.00 -12.14
CA LYS A 204 -7.91 -34.44 -12.36
C LYS A 204 -6.61 -34.70 -13.14
N GLU A 205 -6.33 -33.92 -14.18
CA GLU A 205 -5.10 -34.02 -14.97
C GLU A 205 -3.82 -33.81 -14.16
N ILE A 206 -3.87 -33.00 -13.11
CA ILE A 206 -2.73 -32.75 -12.20
C ILE A 206 -2.67 -33.89 -11.17
N ALA A 207 -3.80 -34.24 -10.56
CA ALA A 207 -3.88 -35.30 -9.56
C ALA A 207 -3.42 -36.65 -10.12
N ASP A 208 -3.92 -37.05 -11.30
CA ASP A 208 -3.53 -38.28 -11.98
C ASP A 208 -2.03 -38.26 -12.32
N GLY A 209 -1.50 -37.12 -12.78
CA GLY A 209 -0.09 -36.95 -13.09
C GLY A 209 0.83 -37.08 -11.86
N ILE A 210 0.45 -36.48 -10.73
CA ILE A 210 1.20 -36.63 -9.46
C ILE A 210 1.20 -38.10 -9.04
N LEU A 211 0.02 -38.74 -9.03
CA LEU A 211 -0.12 -40.11 -8.54
C LEU A 211 0.61 -41.12 -9.43
N SER A 212 0.53 -40.98 -10.76
CA SER A 212 1.21 -41.89 -11.69
C SER A 212 2.74 -41.77 -11.59
N THR A 213 3.28 -40.55 -11.61
CA THR A 213 4.73 -40.34 -11.51
C THR A 213 5.27 -40.78 -10.16
N MET A 214 4.52 -40.55 -9.07
CA MET A 214 4.88 -41.01 -7.73
C MET A 214 4.88 -42.55 -7.62
N ALA A 215 3.92 -43.23 -8.24
CA ALA A 215 3.85 -44.69 -8.27
C ALA A 215 4.99 -45.33 -9.09
N GLU A 216 5.41 -44.67 -10.19
CA GLU A 216 6.52 -45.12 -11.03
C GLU A 216 7.89 -44.88 -10.39
N MET A 217 8.06 -43.75 -9.69
CA MET A 217 9.37 -43.29 -9.23
C MET A 217 9.72 -43.77 -7.81
N PHE A 218 8.73 -43.93 -6.94
CA PHE A 218 8.96 -44.19 -5.51
C PHE A 218 8.39 -45.55 -5.06
N PRO A 219 9.10 -46.29 -4.18
CA PRO A 219 8.56 -47.49 -3.54
C PRO A 219 7.24 -47.24 -2.80
N ASP A 220 6.45 -48.28 -2.54
CA ASP A 220 5.13 -48.11 -1.90
C ASP A 220 5.17 -47.68 -0.44
N ASP A 221 6.16 -48.15 0.32
CA ASP A 221 6.31 -47.83 1.75
C ASP A 221 7.13 -46.56 2.02
N SER A 222 7.61 -45.85 0.98
CA SER A 222 8.44 -44.66 1.17
C SER A 222 7.61 -43.46 1.63
N LEU A 223 8.11 -42.74 2.62
CA LEU A 223 7.65 -41.38 2.93
C LEU A 223 8.23 -40.39 1.92
N ILE A 224 7.52 -39.29 1.68
CA ILE A 224 7.92 -38.24 0.75
C ILE A 224 8.04 -36.89 1.43
N ALA A 225 8.84 -36.01 0.84
CA ALA A 225 8.86 -34.59 1.13
C ALA A 225 8.18 -33.84 -0.02
N VAL A 226 7.31 -32.89 0.32
CA VAL A 226 6.62 -32.00 -0.61
C VAL A 226 7.10 -30.58 -0.30
N ARG A 227 7.98 -30.05 -1.16
CA ARG A 227 8.68 -28.77 -0.93
C ARG A 227 8.19 -27.70 -1.90
N SER A 228 8.05 -26.47 -1.43
CA SER A 228 7.83 -25.31 -2.29
C SER A 228 8.98 -25.11 -3.26
N SER A 229 8.70 -24.58 -4.45
CA SER A 229 9.67 -24.13 -5.43
C SER A 229 9.06 -22.98 -6.23
N ALA A 230 8.88 -21.81 -5.62
CA ALA A 230 8.24 -20.68 -6.31
C ALA A 230 9.15 -20.11 -7.42
N LEU A 231 8.58 -19.49 -8.45
CA LEU A 231 9.36 -18.93 -9.58
C LEU A 231 10.36 -17.84 -9.18
N ALA A 232 10.02 -17.05 -8.15
CA ALA A 232 10.92 -16.03 -7.60
C ALA A 232 11.85 -16.56 -6.49
N GLU A 233 11.70 -17.81 -6.06
CA GLU A 233 12.54 -18.46 -5.04
C GLU A 233 13.96 -18.72 -5.60
N ASP A 234 15.00 -18.50 -4.79
CA ASP A 234 16.41 -18.69 -5.14
C ASP A 234 16.94 -17.91 -6.38
N SER A 235 16.30 -16.78 -6.73
CA SER A 235 16.70 -15.85 -7.80
C SER A 235 17.50 -14.64 -7.26
N GLU A 236 17.37 -13.41 -7.81
CA GLU A 236 17.79 -12.14 -7.16
C GLU A 236 17.03 -11.85 -5.87
N ILE A 237 16.05 -12.68 -5.50
CA ILE A 237 15.25 -12.61 -4.27
C ILE A 237 15.25 -14.02 -3.60
N SER A 238 15.61 -14.16 -2.30
CA SER A 238 15.51 -15.45 -1.61
C SER A 238 14.24 -15.52 -0.75
N PHE A 239 13.30 -16.35 -1.19
CA PHE A 239 12.13 -16.72 -0.39
C PHE A 239 12.47 -17.75 0.70
N ALA A 240 13.73 -17.83 1.12
CA ALA A 240 14.23 -18.86 2.03
C ALA A 240 13.26 -19.06 3.20
N GLY A 241 12.73 -20.28 3.35
CA GLY A 241 11.84 -20.70 4.43
C GLY A 241 10.57 -19.87 4.66
N GLN A 242 10.07 -19.16 3.64
CA GLN A 242 8.78 -18.44 3.71
C GLN A 242 7.59 -19.35 3.42
N TYR A 243 7.82 -20.39 2.62
CA TYR A 243 6.81 -21.36 2.22
C TYR A 243 6.99 -22.67 3.01
N SER A 244 5.86 -23.30 3.36
CA SER A 244 5.83 -24.56 4.08
C SER A 244 6.39 -25.70 3.21
N SER A 245 7.36 -26.44 3.73
CA SER A 245 7.71 -27.77 3.23
C SER A 245 7.06 -28.80 4.15
N GLU A 246 6.45 -29.83 3.59
CA GLU A 246 5.93 -30.94 4.38
C GLU A 246 6.85 -32.14 4.26
N LEU A 247 7.40 -32.56 5.40
CA LEU A 247 8.29 -33.70 5.51
C LEU A 247 7.52 -34.93 6.00
N SER A 248 8.05 -36.12 5.71
CA SER A 248 7.50 -37.40 6.22
C SER A 248 6.02 -37.62 5.85
N VAL A 249 5.61 -37.20 4.65
CA VAL A 249 4.25 -37.34 4.14
C VAL A 249 4.04 -38.77 3.60
N HIS A 250 2.91 -39.38 3.89
CA HIS A 250 2.54 -40.64 3.24
C HIS A 250 2.06 -40.39 1.80
N LYS A 251 2.42 -41.28 0.86
CA LYS A 251 2.01 -41.20 -0.57
C LYS A 251 0.51 -40.96 -0.76
N LYS A 252 -0.34 -41.57 0.07
CA LYS A 252 -1.82 -41.40 0.01
C LYS A 252 -2.29 -39.97 0.32
N ASP A 253 -1.50 -39.20 1.07
CA ASP A 253 -1.82 -37.85 1.55
C ASP A 253 -1.17 -36.76 0.67
N VAL A 254 -0.53 -37.14 -0.46
CA VAL A 254 0.25 -36.23 -1.31
C VAL A 254 -0.57 -35.06 -1.87
N LEU A 255 -1.83 -35.27 -2.22
CA LEU A 255 -2.68 -34.20 -2.77
C LEU A 255 -3.05 -33.17 -1.69
N GLU A 256 -3.25 -33.61 -0.45
CA GLU A 256 -3.49 -32.71 0.67
C GLU A 256 -2.22 -31.94 1.05
N ALA A 257 -1.06 -32.60 1.06
CA ALA A 257 0.22 -31.95 1.25
C ALA A 257 0.52 -30.93 0.12
N TYR A 258 0.21 -31.27 -1.14
CA TYR A 258 0.32 -30.36 -2.27
C TYR A 258 -0.51 -29.09 -2.04
N LYS A 259 -1.80 -29.21 -1.67
CA LYS A 259 -2.65 -28.06 -1.34
C LYS A 259 -2.11 -27.22 -0.18
N ARG A 260 -1.57 -27.85 0.88
CA ARG A 260 -0.94 -27.13 2.00
C ARG A 260 0.29 -26.34 1.57
N VAL A 261 1.13 -26.89 0.69
CA VAL A 261 2.26 -26.16 0.08
C VAL A 261 1.77 -24.98 -0.76
N LEU A 262 0.72 -25.15 -1.57
CA LEU A 262 0.10 -24.04 -2.31
C LEU A 262 -0.45 -22.96 -1.38
N ALA A 263 -1.11 -23.34 -0.28
CA ALA A 263 -1.62 -22.41 0.73
C ALA A 263 -0.48 -21.68 1.46
N GLY A 264 0.67 -22.35 1.63
CA GLY A 264 1.91 -21.75 2.13
C GLY A 264 2.32 -20.49 1.35
N LYS A 265 1.98 -20.40 0.06
CA LYS A 265 2.20 -19.21 -0.79
C LYS A 265 1.65 -17.92 -0.17
N TYR A 266 0.55 -18.05 0.57
CA TYR A 266 -0.24 -16.94 1.07
C TYR A 266 -0.08 -16.72 2.58
N CYS A 267 0.96 -17.25 3.21
CA CYS A 267 1.22 -16.95 4.60
C CYS A 267 1.58 -15.44 4.76
N PRO A 268 1.33 -14.82 5.94
CA PRO A 268 1.60 -13.39 6.16
C PRO A 268 3.00 -12.95 5.74
N ARG A 269 4.00 -13.80 6.03
CA ARG A 269 5.40 -13.54 5.73
C ARG A 269 5.69 -13.53 4.23
N ALA A 270 5.20 -14.52 3.50
CA ALA A 270 5.37 -14.62 2.06
C ALA A 270 4.74 -13.43 1.33
N ILE A 271 3.55 -13.01 1.77
CA ILE A 271 2.88 -11.86 1.18
C ILE A 271 3.60 -10.55 1.50
N ALA A 272 3.96 -10.31 2.76
CA ALA A 272 4.68 -9.09 3.14
C ALA A 272 6.00 -8.93 2.36
N TYR A 273 6.71 -10.05 2.15
CA TYR A 273 7.93 -10.08 1.37
C TYR A 273 7.68 -9.86 -0.13
N ARG A 274 6.67 -10.54 -0.71
CA ARG A 274 6.25 -10.36 -2.11
C ARG A 274 5.92 -8.89 -2.39
N VAL A 275 5.10 -8.27 -1.54
CA VAL A 275 4.69 -6.86 -1.69
C VAL A 275 5.87 -5.92 -1.50
N SER A 276 6.73 -6.15 -0.50
CA SER A 276 7.92 -5.32 -0.26
C SER A 276 8.90 -5.31 -1.43
N ASN A 277 8.94 -6.40 -2.21
CA ASN A 277 9.81 -6.53 -3.39
C ASN A 277 9.13 -6.12 -4.70
N GLY A 278 7.86 -5.71 -4.68
CA GLY A 278 7.11 -5.34 -5.89
C GLY A 278 6.81 -6.52 -6.81
N LEU A 279 6.67 -7.71 -6.24
CA LEU A 279 6.31 -8.92 -6.97
C LEU A 279 4.78 -9.04 -7.02
N SER A 280 4.24 -9.31 -8.21
CA SER A 280 2.82 -9.66 -8.36
C SER A 280 2.56 -11.09 -7.86
N ASP A 281 1.30 -11.44 -7.67
CA ASP A 281 0.94 -12.80 -7.28
C ASP A 281 1.40 -13.84 -8.32
N SER A 282 1.24 -13.51 -9.60
CA SER A 282 1.69 -14.32 -10.74
C SER A 282 3.20 -14.49 -10.83
N ASP A 283 3.98 -13.47 -10.45
CA ASP A 283 5.46 -13.55 -10.40
C ASP A 283 5.95 -14.58 -9.38
N THR A 284 5.08 -14.98 -8.45
CA THR A 284 5.37 -15.93 -7.38
C THR A 284 4.59 -17.23 -7.53
N ALA A 285 4.19 -17.59 -8.75
CA ALA A 285 3.52 -18.87 -9.01
C ALA A 285 4.31 -20.03 -8.37
N MET A 286 3.57 -20.93 -7.71
CA MET A 286 4.16 -21.98 -6.90
C MET A 286 4.36 -23.24 -7.74
N ALA A 287 5.60 -23.64 -7.99
CA ALA A 287 5.90 -25.02 -8.34
C ALA A 287 6.14 -25.83 -7.05
N VAL A 288 5.99 -27.15 -7.11
CA VAL A 288 6.14 -28.04 -5.97
C VAL A 288 7.07 -29.18 -6.32
N LEU A 289 8.18 -29.30 -5.59
CA LEU A 289 9.16 -30.36 -5.72
C LEU A 289 8.75 -31.53 -4.81
N ILE A 290 8.62 -32.72 -5.39
CA ILE A 290 8.29 -33.95 -4.66
C ILE A 290 9.45 -34.93 -4.78
N LEU A 291 9.96 -35.39 -3.64
CA LEU A 291 11.09 -36.30 -3.52
C LEU A 291 10.87 -37.28 -2.36
N PRO A 292 11.50 -38.47 -2.33
CA PRO A 292 11.41 -39.38 -1.21
C PRO A 292 12.20 -38.83 -0.01
N MET A 293 11.77 -39.19 1.20
CA MET A 293 12.54 -38.94 2.41
C MET A 293 13.81 -39.81 2.40
N VAL A 294 14.96 -39.17 2.62
CA VAL A 294 16.21 -39.87 2.90
C VAL A 294 16.22 -40.22 4.39
N ASN A 295 16.48 -41.48 4.72
CA ASN A 295 16.67 -41.93 6.11
C ASN A 295 18.05 -41.48 6.60
N ALA A 296 18.19 -40.18 6.88
CA ALA A 296 19.47 -39.55 7.15
C ALA A 296 20.03 -39.96 8.52
N GLU A 297 21.23 -40.52 8.54
CA GLU A 297 22.04 -40.67 9.76
C GLU A 297 22.71 -39.33 10.12
N LYS A 298 23.19 -38.61 9.09
CA LYS A 298 23.77 -37.27 9.19
C LYS A 298 23.19 -36.38 8.12
N ALA A 299 22.95 -35.12 8.43
CA ALA A 299 22.55 -34.13 7.45
C ALA A 299 23.20 -32.78 7.77
N GLY A 300 23.15 -31.87 6.82
CA GLY A 300 23.73 -30.55 7.06
C GLY A 300 23.74 -29.63 5.85
N VAL A 301 24.57 -28.60 5.97
CA VAL A 301 24.74 -27.55 4.96
C VAL A 301 26.22 -27.40 4.63
N VAL A 302 26.54 -27.22 3.35
CA VAL A 302 27.87 -26.83 2.88
C VAL A 302 27.80 -25.46 2.20
N TYR A 303 28.64 -24.55 2.66
CA TYR A 303 28.96 -23.33 1.93
C TYR A 303 30.25 -23.52 1.16
N SER A 304 30.19 -23.41 -0.16
CA SER A 304 31.38 -23.56 -1.01
C SER A 304 32.41 -22.45 -0.73
N LYS A 305 31.96 -21.28 -0.26
CA LYS A 305 32.80 -20.20 0.26
C LYS A 305 32.34 -19.77 1.65
N ASN A 306 33.27 -19.67 2.59
CA ASN A 306 32.99 -19.29 3.96
C ASN A 306 32.37 -17.87 4.02
N PRO A 307 31.16 -17.68 4.57
CA PRO A 307 30.58 -16.35 4.78
C PRO A 307 31.27 -15.53 5.88
N ASP A 308 32.18 -16.12 6.66
CA ASP A 308 32.81 -15.51 7.85
C ASP A 308 34.07 -14.69 7.53
N SER A 309 34.70 -14.85 6.36
CA SER A 309 36.03 -14.28 6.13
C SER A 309 35.99 -12.80 5.73
N SER A 310 36.34 -11.94 6.68
CA SER A 310 36.78 -10.56 6.46
C SER A 310 38.14 -10.51 5.74
N GLY A 311 38.22 -11.10 4.55
CA GLY A 311 39.35 -10.98 3.62
C GLY A 311 40.64 -11.71 4.01
N SER A 312 40.67 -13.03 3.86
CA SER A 312 41.87 -13.81 3.43
C SER A 312 41.55 -15.29 3.20
N ASP A 313 40.58 -15.83 3.93
CA ASP A 313 40.31 -17.28 3.94
C ASP A 313 39.10 -17.61 3.07
N GLU A 314 39.37 -17.86 1.78
CA GLU A 314 38.44 -18.58 0.92
C GLU A 314 38.51 -20.07 1.27
N ASN A 315 37.74 -20.48 2.27
CA ASN A 315 37.61 -21.89 2.67
C ASN A 315 36.18 -22.39 2.45
N ILE A 316 36.00 -23.71 2.34
CA ILE A 316 34.69 -24.38 2.34
C ILE A 316 34.28 -24.56 3.79
N CYS A 317 33.01 -24.31 4.11
CA CYS A 317 32.47 -24.44 5.46
C CYS A 317 31.35 -25.48 5.47
N ILE A 318 31.48 -26.52 6.29
CA ILE A 318 30.52 -27.62 6.40
C ILE A 318 29.95 -27.63 7.81
N TYR A 319 28.61 -27.61 7.89
CA TYR A 319 27.84 -27.80 9.10
C TYR A 319 27.17 -29.17 9.06
N GLY A 320 27.20 -29.91 10.17
CA GLY A 320 26.58 -31.25 10.28
C GLY A 320 25.82 -31.42 11.59
N VAL A 321 24.75 -32.23 11.52
CA VAL A 321 23.89 -32.61 12.64
C VAL A 321 23.53 -34.10 12.54
N CYS A 322 23.23 -34.74 13.67
CA CYS A 322 22.63 -36.09 13.69
C CYS A 322 21.18 -36.08 13.20
N GLY A 323 20.81 -37.03 12.35
CA GLY A 323 19.43 -37.19 11.88
C GLY A 323 19.06 -36.20 10.76
N LEU A 324 17.80 -35.75 10.77
CA LEU A 324 17.28 -34.82 9.77
C LEU A 324 17.83 -33.40 9.97
N GLY A 325 18.11 -32.72 8.86
CA GLY A 325 18.67 -31.35 8.89
C GLY A 325 17.70 -30.24 9.30
N ASP A 326 16.44 -30.55 9.64
CA ASP A 326 15.42 -29.53 9.92
C ASP A 326 15.78 -28.69 11.17
N SER A 327 16.35 -29.33 12.19
CA SER A 327 16.85 -28.68 13.41
C SER A 327 18.00 -27.70 13.17
N LEU A 328 18.75 -27.89 12.07
CA LEU A 328 19.80 -26.95 11.64
C LEU A 328 19.17 -25.72 10.99
N VAL A 329 18.17 -25.95 10.14
CA VAL A 329 17.48 -24.90 9.39
C VAL A 329 16.63 -24.03 10.32
N ASP A 330 15.91 -24.61 11.28
CA ASP A 330 15.09 -23.85 12.24
C ASP A 330 15.89 -23.16 13.36
N GLY A 331 17.18 -23.45 13.47
CA GLY A 331 18.11 -22.85 14.44
C GLY A 331 17.96 -23.36 15.87
N SER A 332 17.31 -24.51 16.09
CA SER A 332 17.10 -25.09 17.41
C SER A 332 18.35 -25.69 18.05
N ILE A 333 19.35 -26.07 17.24
CA ILE A 333 20.61 -26.68 17.71
C ILE A 333 21.85 -25.97 17.16
N SER A 334 22.95 -26.04 17.92
CA SER A 334 24.28 -25.60 17.47
C SER A 334 24.97 -26.76 16.72
N PRO A 335 25.21 -26.64 15.40
CA PRO A 335 25.80 -27.71 14.59
C PRO A 335 27.30 -27.89 14.83
N ALA A 336 27.80 -29.09 14.55
CA ALA A 336 29.23 -29.31 14.41
C ALA A 336 29.75 -28.69 13.09
N LYS A 337 30.97 -28.13 13.13
CA LYS A 337 31.57 -27.33 12.05
C LYS A 337 32.91 -27.89 11.59
N ALA A 338 33.07 -28.06 10.28
CA ALA A 338 34.33 -28.38 9.63
C ALA A 338 34.69 -27.35 8.56
N ILE A 339 35.99 -27.05 8.44
CA ILE A 339 36.53 -26.10 7.47
C ILE A 339 37.51 -26.85 6.56
N LEU A 340 37.29 -26.78 5.24
CA LEU A 340 38.15 -27.37 4.23
C LEU A 340 38.80 -26.30 3.34
N SER A 341 39.95 -26.62 2.75
CA SER A 341 40.55 -25.79 1.70
C SER A 341 39.72 -25.84 0.41
N ARG A 342 39.83 -24.79 -0.40
CA ARG A 342 39.17 -24.67 -1.73
C ARG A 342 40.01 -25.22 -2.88
N ASP A 343 41.06 -25.99 -2.59
CA ASP A 343 41.90 -26.61 -3.62
C ASP A 343 41.14 -27.67 -4.41
N VAL A 344 41.66 -28.02 -5.60
CA VAL A 344 41.11 -29.11 -6.45
C VAL A 344 40.96 -30.42 -5.66
N LYS A 345 41.86 -30.63 -4.69
CA LYS A 345 41.75 -31.67 -3.68
C LYS A 345 41.61 -30.97 -2.32
N PRO A 346 40.38 -30.84 -1.79
CA PRO A 346 40.17 -30.21 -0.49
C PRO A 346 40.96 -30.94 0.60
N GLU A 347 41.48 -30.19 1.57
CA GLU A 347 42.10 -30.72 2.78
C GLU A 347 41.39 -30.17 4.03
N LEU A 348 41.30 -30.98 5.09
CA LEU A 348 40.68 -30.56 6.36
C LEU A 348 41.62 -29.60 7.09
N ILE A 349 41.23 -28.33 7.20
CA ILE A 349 42.01 -27.29 7.88
C ILE A 349 41.74 -27.33 9.38
N SER A 350 40.46 -27.40 9.77
CA SER A 350 40.06 -27.55 11.15
C SER A 350 38.66 -28.17 11.28
N SER A 351 38.44 -28.87 12.39
CA SER A 351 37.12 -29.24 12.90
C SER A 351 36.95 -28.60 14.28
N GLY A 352 35.88 -27.83 14.48
CA GLY A 352 35.62 -27.07 15.71
C GLY A 352 35.10 -27.95 16.87
N THR A 353 35.24 -27.44 18.10
CA THR A 353 35.33 -28.15 19.39
C THR A 353 34.03 -28.56 20.10
N VAL A 354 32.87 -28.61 19.45
CA VAL A 354 31.63 -29.10 20.11
C VAL A 354 31.05 -30.24 19.29
N ASP A 355 31.21 -31.45 19.83
CA ASP A 355 30.75 -32.75 19.31
C ASP A 355 31.09 -33.11 17.85
N ILE A 356 32.32 -33.60 17.65
CA ILE A 356 32.81 -34.26 16.41
C ILE A 356 31.86 -35.38 15.95
N GLY A 357 31.06 -35.94 16.86
CA GLY A 357 30.08 -36.99 16.59
C GLY A 357 28.99 -36.60 15.59
N ASP A 358 28.71 -35.31 15.39
CA ASP A 358 27.64 -34.83 14.50
C ASP A 358 28.09 -34.61 13.05
N LEU A 359 29.40 -34.60 12.79
CA LEU A 359 29.94 -34.58 11.43
C LEU A 359 30.03 -35.99 10.83
N PRO A 360 29.92 -36.12 9.50
CA PRO A 360 30.15 -37.39 8.83
C PRO A 360 31.66 -37.71 8.81
N SER A 361 32.01 -38.89 8.31
CA SER A 361 33.43 -39.31 8.22
C SER A 361 34.29 -38.30 7.45
N GLU A 362 35.59 -38.27 7.73
CA GLU A 362 36.53 -37.40 7.00
C GLU A 362 36.48 -37.66 5.48
N GLU A 363 36.32 -38.91 5.06
CA GLU A 363 36.13 -39.27 3.66
C GLU A 363 34.88 -38.59 3.06
N THR A 364 33.75 -38.61 3.78
CA THR A 364 32.52 -37.92 3.38
C THR A 364 32.72 -36.40 3.32
N LEU A 365 33.41 -35.80 4.31
CA LEU A 365 33.70 -34.37 4.31
C LEU A 365 34.50 -33.95 3.07
N LEU A 366 35.54 -34.69 2.72
CA LEU A 366 36.33 -34.45 1.51
C LEU A 366 35.51 -34.62 0.24
N LYS A 367 34.59 -35.60 0.21
CA LYS A 367 33.64 -35.79 -0.90
C LYS A 367 32.68 -34.60 -1.04
N LEU A 368 32.14 -34.09 0.07
CA LEU A 368 31.31 -32.90 0.13
C LEU A 368 32.05 -31.66 -0.39
N GLY A 369 33.31 -31.46 0.03
CA GLY A 369 34.15 -30.36 -0.49
C GLY A 369 34.31 -30.40 -2.00
N ARG A 370 34.56 -31.58 -2.59
CA ARG A 370 34.64 -31.76 -4.05
C ARG A 370 33.31 -31.46 -4.75
N ILE A 371 32.20 -31.91 -4.16
CA ILE A 371 30.85 -31.63 -4.68
C ILE A 371 30.58 -30.13 -4.66
N ALA A 372 30.89 -29.43 -3.57
CA ALA A 372 30.69 -28.00 -3.43
C ALA A 372 31.45 -27.20 -4.48
N MET A 373 32.72 -27.53 -4.73
CA MET A 373 33.52 -26.86 -5.77
C MET A 373 33.02 -27.15 -7.18
N ARG A 374 32.50 -28.36 -7.43
CA ARG A 374 31.92 -28.73 -8.73
C ARG A 374 30.61 -27.99 -8.98
N LEU A 375 29.74 -27.89 -7.98
CA LEU A 375 28.51 -27.11 -8.06
C LEU A 375 28.83 -25.62 -8.24
N GLU A 376 29.73 -25.03 -7.46
CA GLU A 376 30.17 -23.64 -7.66
C GLU A 376 30.68 -23.39 -9.08
N SER A 377 31.49 -24.30 -9.63
CA SER A 377 31.99 -24.20 -11.01
C SER A 377 30.87 -24.27 -12.04
N SER A 378 29.87 -25.13 -11.84
CA SER A 378 28.71 -25.29 -12.73
C SER A 378 27.75 -24.10 -12.68
N PHE A 379 27.50 -23.57 -11.48
CA PHE A 379 26.59 -22.44 -11.26
C PHE A 379 27.26 -21.08 -11.48
N GLY A 380 28.60 -21.03 -11.55
CA GLY A 380 29.38 -19.80 -11.79
C GLY A 380 29.44 -18.85 -10.60
N CYS A 381 28.96 -19.26 -9.43
CA CYS A 381 28.96 -18.46 -8.20
C CYS A 381 29.02 -19.37 -6.96
N PRO A 382 29.48 -18.85 -5.80
CA PRO A 382 29.47 -19.61 -4.54
C PRO A 382 28.09 -20.15 -4.22
N GLN A 383 28.02 -21.34 -3.60
CA GLN A 383 26.80 -22.08 -3.36
C GLN A 383 26.57 -22.35 -1.87
N ASP A 384 25.29 -22.38 -1.50
CA ASP A 384 24.71 -22.90 -0.27
C ASP A 384 23.99 -24.23 -0.61
N ILE A 385 24.46 -25.34 -0.03
CA ILE A 385 24.11 -26.70 -0.44
C ILE A 385 23.60 -27.50 0.75
N GLU A 386 22.38 -28.03 0.67
CA GLU A 386 21.82 -28.96 1.66
C GLU A 386 22.18 -30.40 1.28
N TRP A 387 22.64 -31.20 2.25
CA TRP A 387 23.05 -32.58 2.04
C TRP A 387 22.55 -33.53 3.14
N ALA A 388 22.44 -34.82 2.80
CA ALA A 388 22.15 -35.90 3.73
C ALA A 388 22.96 -37.16 3.40
N GLU A 389 23.42 -37.85 4.44
CA GLU A 389 24.05 -39.16 4.40
C GLU A 389 23.09 -40.18 5.03
N ASP A 390 22.73 -41.24 4.28
CA ASP A 390 21.91 -42.32 4.80
C ASP A 390 22.72 -43.32 5.67
N ASP A 391 22.01 -44.28 6.28
CA ASP A 391 22.59 -45.37 7.07
C ASP A 391 23.52 -46.31 6.27
N LEU A 392 23.40 -46.30 4.94
CA LEU A 392 24.27 -47.04 4.01
C LEU A 392 25.47 -46.21 3.53
N LYS A 393 25.69 -45.01 4.08
CA LYS A 393 26.74 -44.06 3.71
C LYS A 393 26.64 -43.51 2.27
N ASN A 394 25.45 -43.56 1.68
CA ASN A 394 25.16 -42.86 0.44
C ASN A 394 24.92 -41.37 0.75
N LEU A 395 25.60 -40.53 -0.04
CA LEU A 395 25.50 -39.08 0.08
C LEU A 395 24.54 -38.53 -0.98
N TYR A 396 23.57 -37.75 -0.54
CA TYR A 396 22.56 -37.10 -1.37
C TYR A 396 22.62 -35.58 -1.23
N ILE A 397 22.53 -34.87 -2.35
CA ILE A 397 22.29 -33.43 -2.36
C ILE A 397 20.79 -33.18 -2.45
N LEU A 398 20.28 -32.39 -1.51
CA LEU A 398 18.84 -32.12 -1.36
C LEU A 398 18.45 -30.76 -1.92
N GLN A 399 19.40 -29.82 -1.97
CA GLN A 399 19.21 -28.46 -2.50
C GLN A 399 20.57 -27.83 -2.83
N SER A 400 20.59 -26.90 -3.79
CA SER A 400 21.70 -26.00 -4.05
C SER A 400 21.14 -24.63 -4.43
N ARG A 401 21.74 -23.54 -3.95
CA ARG A 401 21.37 -22.18 -4.34
C ARG A 401 22.57 -21.23 -4.26
N PRO A 402 22.54 -20.09 -4.99
CA PRO A 402 23.58 -19.08 -4.90
C PRO A 402 23.75 -18.55 -3.46
N LEU A 403 24.99 -18.56 -2.97
CA LEU A 403 25.36 -17.94 -1.70
C LEU A 403 25.60 -16.44 -1.92
N ARG A 404 24.73 -15.61 -1.33
CA ARG A 404 24.87 -14.15 -1.39
C ARG A 404 25.94 -13.66 -0.43
N GLN A 405 26.86 -12.87 -0.95
CA GLN A 405 27.87 -12.17 -0.16
C GLN A 405 27.58 -10.67 -0.25
N ASN A 406 27.61 -9.96 0.89
CA ASN A 406 27.64 -8.50 0.87
C ASN A 406 28.93 -8.06 0.18
N THR A 407 28.84 -7.72 -1.11
CA THR A 407 29.98 -7.30 -1.94
C THR A 407 30.35 -5.83 -1.75
N GLU A 408 29.61 -5.05 -0.96
CA GLU A 408 30.02 -3.69 -0.63
C GLU A 408 30.88 -3.65 0.63
N LYS A 409 32.18 -3.90 0.45
CA LYS A 409 33.18 -3.26 1.31
C LYS A 409 33.17 -1.77 0.99
N SER A 410 32.35 -0.99 1.66
CA SER A 410 32.72 0.41 1.89
C SER A 410 33.95 0.37 2.79
N SER A 411 35.13 0.46 2.18
CA SER A 411 36.41 0.65 2.86
C SER A 411 36.48 2.08 3.41
N ALA A 412 35.56 2.44 4.30
CA ALA A 412 35.68 3.63 5.10
C ALA A 412 36.63 3.32 6.26
N VAL A 413 37.75 4.04 6.33
CA VAL A 413 38.63 4.00 7.50
C VAL A 413 37.83 4.56 8.68
N HIS A 414 37.28 3.68 9.50
CA HIS A 414 36.47 4.08 10.65
C HIS A 414 37.36 4.44 11.84
N SER A 415 36.98 5.48 12.58
CA SER A 415 37.62 5.88 13.83
C SER A 415 37.69 4.71 14.83
N PRO A 416 38.75 4.60 15.64
CA PRO A 416 38.86 3.55 16.65
C PRO A 416 37.72 3.67 17.68
N ILE A 417 37.00 2.57 17.91
CA ILE A 417 35.97 2.48 18.95
C ILE A 417 36.67 2.61 20.30
N THR A 418 36.36 3.65 21.06
CA THR A 418 36.92 3.89 22.41
C THR A 418 36.01 3.35 23.51
N THR A 419 34.77 2.98 23.18
CA THR A 419 33.78 2.46 24.11
C THR A 419 34.01 0.97 24.41
N THR A 420 33.92 0.59 25.68
CA THR A 420 33.97 -0.82 26.11
C THR A 420 32.64 -1.52 25.88
N PRO A 421 32.60 -2.73 25.28
CA PRO A 421 31.36 -3.48 25.08
C PRO A 421 30.83 -4.06 26.39
N VAL A 422 29.50 -4.14 26.48
CA VAL A 422 28.75 -4.83 27.56
C VAL A 422 28.89 -6.35 27.42
N VAL A 423 28.82 -6.85 26.19
CA VAL A 423 29.07 -8.26 25.84
C VAL A 423 29.99 -8.31 24.63
N LYS A 424 30.95 -9.24 24.63
CA LYS A 424 31.89 -9.45 23.51
C LYS A 424 32.13 -10.93 23.28
N GLY A 425 32.41 -11.29 22.02
CA GLY A 425 32.75 -12.67 21.63
C GLY A 425 31.53 -13.53 21.30
N LEU A 426 30.40 -12.88 20.97
CA LEU A 426 29.22 -13.56 20.45
C LEU A 426 29.47 -14.00 19.00
N GLU A 427 28.92 -15.14 18.62
CA GLU A 427 28.98 -15.60 17.24
C GLU A 427 28.04 -14.74 16.39
N SER A 428 28.58 -14.02 15.40
CA SER A 428 27.77 -13.24 14.48
C SER A 428 27.07 -14.17 13.50
N ALA A 429 25.74 -14.32 13.57
CA ALA A 429 24.97 -15.08 12.59
C ALA A 429 24.65 -14.25 11.32
N ALA A 430 24.51 -12.93 11.46
CA ALA A 430 24.36 -11.99 10.36
C ALA A 430 25.12 -10.69 10.66
N LEU A 431 25.84 -10.19 9.65
CA LEU A 431 26.59 -8.93 9.74
C LEU A 431 25.63 -7.73 9.70
N GLY A 432 26.05 -6.62 10.29
CA GLY A 432 25.31 -5.36 10.31
C GLY A 432 25.58 -4.58 11.57
N VAL A 433 24.96 -3.41 11.71
CA VAL A 433 24.94 -2.66 12.96
C VAL A 433 23.54 -2.12 13.19
N GLY A 434 23.08 -2.21 14.43
CA GLY A 434 21.74 -1.82 14.82
C GLY A 434 21.72 -1.24 16.21
N CYS A 435 20.82 -0.31 16.47
CA CYS A 435 20.69 0.34 17.75
C CYS A 435 19.22 0.47 18.12
N GLY A 436 18.88 0.21 19.38
CA GLY A 436 17.49 0.22 19.85
C GLY A 436 17.32 -0.25 21.29
N GLU A 437 16.08 -0.22 21.76
CA GLU A 437 15.71 -0.75 23.08
C GLU A 437 15.63 -2.28 23.05
N ILE A 438 16.18 -2.91 24.09
CA ILE A 438 16.08 -4.34 24.33
C ILE A 438 14.62 -4.71 24.60
N TYR A 439 14.12 -5.65 23.80
CA TYR A 439 12.83 -6.28 23.97
C TYR A 439 13.01 -7.80 24.03
N PHE A 440 12.62 -8.41 25.14
CA PHE A 440 12.66 -9.86 25.30
C PHE A 440 11.42 -10.47 24.65
N ALA A 441 11.62 -11.37 23.69
CA ALA A 441 10.55 -12.03 22.99
C ALA A 441 10.76 -13.55 23.02
N GLU A 442 10.00 -14.22 23.87
CA GLU A 442 10.12 -15.68 24.05
C GLU A 442 9.10 -16.43 23.19
N ASN A 443 7.93 -15.84 22.95
CA ASN A 443 6.80 -16.49 22.29
C ASN A 443 6.16 -15.66 21.18
N GLY A 444 5.25 -16.29 20.42
CA GLY A 444 4.62 -15.68 19.25
C GLY A 444 3.74 -14.45 19.55
N LYS A 445 3.20 -14.32 20.77
CA LYS A 445 2.40 -13.15 21.16
C LYS A 445 3.27 -11.93 21.40
N ASP A 446 4.47 -12.15 21.93
CA ASP A 446 5.44 -11.08 22.21
C ASP A 446 5.90 -10.42 20.90
N PHE A 447 6.07 -11.21 19.83
CA PHE A 447 6.46 -10.68 18.53
C PHE A 447 5.42 -9.72 17.93
N ALA A 448 4.12 -9.95 18.16
CA ALA A 448 3.06 -9.06 17.66
C ALA A 448 3.08 -7.68 18.33
N GLN A 449 3.65 -7.58 19.52
CA GLN A 449 3.76 -6.35 20.31
C GLN A 449 5.13 -5.66 20.16
N LEU A 450 5.98 -6.14 19.25
CA LEU A 450 7.31 -5.58 19.03
C LEU A 450 7.25 -4.07 18.74
N PRO A 451 7.94 -3.24 19.55
CA PRO A 451 8.07 -1.82 19.27
C PRO A 451 8.97 -1.59 18.04
N GLU A 452 8.77 -0.45 17.39
CA GLU A 452 9.56 -0.07 16.21
C GLU A 452 10.98 0.34 16.61
N GLY A 453 11.98 -0.20 15.92
CA GLY A 453 13.39 0.01 16.18
C GLY A 453 13.98 -0.86 17.31
N ALA A 454 13.28 -1.90 17.77
CA ALA A 454 13.72 -2.71 18.91
C ALA A 454 14.95 -3.59 18.60
N ILE A 455 15.73 -3.93 19.63
CA ILE A 455 16.71 -5.02 19.63
C ILE A 455 16.07 -6.22 20.32
N VAL A 456 15.84 -7.31 19.57
CA VAL A 456 15.11 -8.46 20.10
C VAL A 456 16.05 -9.46 20.74
N VAL A 457 15.79 -9.83 21.99
CA VAL A 457 16.48 -10.90 22.70
C VAL A 457 15.57 -12.12 22.78
N THR A 458 16.05 -13.28 22.33
CA THR A 458 15.28 -14.53 22.25
C THR A 458 16.15 -15.72 22.66
N SER A 459 15.53 -16.83 23.06
CA SER A 459 16.26 -18.07 23.36
C SER A 459 16.87 -18.69 22.10
N THR A 460 16.16 -18.66 20.96
CA THR A 460 16.58 -19.26 19.68
C THR A 460 16.23 -18.38 18.48
N LEU A 461 16.91 -18.56 17.34
CA LEU A 461 16.66 -17.84 16.09
C LEU A 461 15.39 -18.32 15.35
N LYS A 462 14.22 -18.00 15.89
CA LYS A 462 12.92 -18.44 15.35
C LYS A 462 12.60 -17.81 13.97
N PRO A 463 12.13 -18.59 12.98
CA PRO A 463 11.71 -18.08 11.66
C PRO A 463 10.61 -17.01 11.68
N ALA A 464 9.81 -16.94 12.75
CA ALA A 464 8.72 -15.98 12.90
C ALA A 464 9.22 -14.52 13.00
N LEU A 465 10.45 -14.29 13.47
CA LEU A 465 11.05 -12.96 13.58
C LEU A 465 11.14 -12.23 12.24
N SER A 466 11.25 -12.95 11.13
CA SER A 466 11.29 -12.36 9.78
C SER A 466 10.02 -11.57 9.42
N MET A 467 8.87 -11.83 10.05
CA MET A 467 7.64 -11.04 9.83
C MET A 467 7.76 -9.61 10.36
N PHE A 468 8.66 -9.40 11.32
CA PHE A 468 8.85 -8.14 12.02
C PHE A 468 10.18 -7.50 11.66
N ILE A 469 10.86 -7.98 10.62
CA ILE A 469 12.20 -7.55 10.24
C ILE A 469 12.29 -6.05 9.99
N SER A 470 11.22 -5.43 9.47
CA SER A 470 11.13 -3.99 9.25
C SER A 470 10.95 -3.15 10.52
N LYS A 471 10.64 -3.80 11.66
CA LYS A 471 10.49 -3.16 12.98
C LYS A 471 11.69 -3.37 13.88
N ILE A 472 12.59 -4.28 13.53
CA ILE A 472 13.70 -4.71 14.40
C ILE A 472 14.98 -4.09 13.87
N ASN A 473 15.82 -3.58 14.77
CA ASN A 473 17.15 -3.06 14.44
C ASN A 473 18.27 -4.08 14.71
N GLY A 474 18.01 -5.16 15.46
CA GLY A 474 18.96 -6.26 15.64
C GLY A 474 18.38 -7.41 16.46
N VAL A 475 19.02 -8.58 16.42
CA VAL A 475 18.61 -9.77 17.19
C VAL A 475 19.79 -10.36 17.95
N ILE A 476 19.54 -10.76 19.19
CA ILE A 476 20.46 -11.51 20.05
C ILE A 476 19.75 -12.81 20.46
N ALA A 477 20.34 -13.96 20.14
CA ALA A 477 19.78 -15.26 20.46
C ALA A 477 20.71 -16.10 21.34
N GLY A 478 20.15 -16.86 22.28
CA GLY A 478 20.93 -17.80 23.10
C GLY A 478 21.55 -18.94 22.26
N THR A 479 20.74 -19.58 21.42
CA THR A 479 21.18 -20.63 20.48
C THR A 479 20.78 -20.30 19.04
N GLY A 480 21.51 -20.90 18.10
CA GLY A 480 21.34 -20.68 16.66
C GLY A 480 22.66 -20.89 15.93
N SER A 481 22.63 -20.72 14.62
CA SER A 481 23.84 -20.79 13.78
C SER A 481 23.72 -19.85 12.58
N ARG A 482 24.84 -19.57 11.92
CA ARG A 482 24.86 -18.89 10.60
C ARG A 482 24.05 -19.63 9.53
N ALA A 483 23.94 -20.95 9.66
CA ALA A 483 23.17 -21.80 8.76
C ALA A 483 21.66 -21.75 9.03
N SER A 484 21.24 -21.15 10.14
CA SER A 484 19.82 -21.01 10.46
C SER A 484 19.08 -20.13 9.45
N HIS A 485 17.81 -20.42 9.33
CA HIS A 485 16.88 -19.79 8.42
C HIS A 485 16.82 -18.26 8.62
N PHE A 486 16.60 -17.81 9.85
CA PHE A 486 16.50 -16.39 10.15
C PHE A 486 17.81 -15.65 9.89
N ALA A 487 18.97 -16.27 10.19
CA ALA A 487 20.28 -15.68 9.92
C ALA A 487 20.51 -15.40 8.43
N SER A 488 20.03 -16.29 7.55
CA SER A 488 20.10 -16.07 6.11
C SER A 488 19.24 -14.88 5.66
N VAL A 489 18.00 -14.77 6.16
CA VAL A 489 17.12 -13.63 5.86
C VAL A 489 17.70 -12.32 6.40
N ALA A 490 18.20 -12.33 7.64
CA ALA A 490 18.79 -11.15 8.26
C ALA A 490 19.99 -10.59 7.47
N ARG A 491 20.85 -11.46 6.91
CA ARG A 491 21.96 -11.05 6.04
C ARG A 491 21.50 -10.29 4.80
N GLU A 492 20.39 -10.69 4.19
CA GLU A 492 19.85 -10.00 3.01
C GLU A 492 19.31 -8.61 3.33
N TRP A 493 18.77 -8.45 4.54
CA TRP A 493 18.23 -7.19 5.04
C TRP A 493 19.29 -6.31 5.72
N GLY A 494 20.54 -6.79 5.84
CA GLY A 494 21.59 -6.10 6.59
C GLY A 494 21.31 -5.99 8.09
N LEU A 495 20.41 -6.82 8.63
CA LEU A 495 20.06 -6.84 10.04
C LEU A 495 21.14 -7.61 10.84
N PRO A 496 21.75 -7.01 11.87
CA PRO A 496 22.72 -7.72 12.70
C PRO A 496 22.05 -8.79 13.55
N VAL A 497 22.66 -9.97 13.59
CA VAL A 497 22.22 -11.08 14.43
C VAL A 497 23.43 -11.67 15.16
N LEU A 498 23.36 -11.70 16.49
CA LEU A 498 24.36 -12.32 17.35
C LEU A 498 23.79 -13.56 18.05
N VAL A 499 24.61 -14.58 18.22
CA VAL A 499 24.28 -15.83 18.91
C VAL A 499 25.28 -16.08 20.02
N GLY A 500 24.77 -16.40 21.20
CA GLY A 500 25.58 -16.75 22.37
C GLY A 500 24.90 -16.37 23.67
N ASP A 501 25.52 -16.78 24.77
CA ASP A 501 24.98 -16.53 26.10
C ASP A 501 25.12 -15.05 26.49
N THR A 502 23.98 -14.44 26.85
CA THR A 502 23.86 -13.05 27.29
C THR A 502 23.09 -12.94 28.61
N GLU A 503 22.86 -14.06 29.29
CA GLU A 503 22.04 -14.13 30.50
C GLU A 503 22.64 -13.24 31.62
N GLY A 504 21.83 -12.35 32.16
CA GLY A 504 22.24 -11.41 33.23
C GLY A 504 23.05 -10.19 32.78
N CYS A 505 23.38 -10.06 31.49
CA CYS A 505 24.13 -8.91 30.96
C CYS A 505 23.23 -7.79 30.40
N LEU A 506 21.97 -8.10 30.10
CA LEU A 506 21.00 -7.21 29.45
C LEU A 506 19.68 -7.17 30.25
N TYR A 507 18.98 -6.05 30.23
CA TYR A 507 17.67 -5.88 30.88
C TYR A 507 16.65 -5.17 30.00
N GLU A 508 15.37 -5.37 30.28
CA GLU A 508 14.27 -4.88 29.45
C GLU A 508 14.24 -3.36 29.39
N GLY A 509 14.05 -2.80 28.19
CA GLY A 509 14.07 -1.35 27.95
C GLY A 509 15.48 -0.73 27.93
N GLN A 510 16.55 -1.51 28.13
CA GLN A 510 17.91 -1.01 27.98
C GLN A 510 18.18 -0.63 26.52
N PHE A 511 18.70 0.56 26.29
CA PHE A 511 19.13 0.98 24.95
C PHE A 511 20.52 0.42 24.65
N VAL A 512 20.70 -0.29 23.55
CA VAL A 512 21.99 -0.89 23.17
C VAL A 512 22.32 -0.70 21.69
N THR A 513 23.59 -0.88 21.35
CA THR A 513 24.07 -1.05 19.98
C THR A 513 24.58 -2.47 19.77
N VAL A 514 24.02 -3.17 18.79
CA VAL A 514 24.44 -4.50 18.36
C VAL A 514 25.41 -4.35 17.18
N ASP A 515 26.64 -4.80 17.37
CA ASP A 515 27.67 -4.85 16.33
C ASP A 515 27.82 -6.29 15.83
N GLY A 516 27.19 -6.56 14.69
CA GLY A 516 27.27 -7.84 13.98
C GLY A 516 28.63 -8.07 13.31
N VAL A 517 29.51 -7.08 13.23
CA VAL A 517 30.86 -7.22 12.63
C VAL A 517 31.85 -7.73 13.66
N ASP A 518 31.91 -7.08 14.83
CA ASP A 518 32.85 -7.44 15.90
C ASP A 518 32.28 -8.44 16.92
N GLY A 519 31.02 -8.86 16.76
CA GLY A 519 30.38 -9.84 17.65
C GLY A 519 30.19 -9.30 19.07
N ALA A 520 29.74 -8.05 19.17
CA ALA A 520 29.72 -7.30 20.42
C ALA A 520 28.43 -6.48 20.61
N VAL A 521 28.05 -6.26 21.86
CA VAL A 521 26.93 -5.41 22.27
C VAL A 521 27.47 -4.28 23.14
N PHE A 522 27.07 -3.06 22.85
CA PHE A 522 27.49 -1.85 23.56
C PHE A 522 26.30 -1.16 24.22
N ASP A 523 26.55 -0.49 25.34
CA ASP A 523 25.53 0.28 26.04
C ASP A 523 25.23 1.59 25.30
N GLY A 524 23.95 1.92 25.15
CA GLY A 524 23.48 3.09 24.42
C GLY A 524 23.64 3.02 22.89
N CYS A 525 23.35 4.14 22.22
CA CYS A 525 23.49 4.26 20.76
C CYS A 525 24.87 4.82 20.38
N VAL A 526 25.82 3.94 20.07
CA VAL A 526 27.21 4.32 19.78
C VAL A 526 27.33 4.75 18.32
N SER A 527 27.30 6.06 18.10
CA SER A 527 27.26 6.69 16.76
C SER A 527 28.41 6.26 15.84
N GLU A 528 29.59 5.99 16.39
CA GLU A 528 30.80 5.56 15.70
C GLU A 528 30.69 4.16 15.11
N ILE A 529 29.77 3.34 15.63
CA ILE A 529 29.48 1.98 15.19
C ILE A 529 28.27 2.01 14.25
N VAL A 530 27.20 2.73 14.61
CA VAL A 530 25.97 2.85 13.80
C VAL A 530 26.23 3.44 12.41
N THR A 531 27.23 4.32 12.28
CA THR A 531 27.62 4.91 10.99
C THR A 531 28.41 3.96 10.07
N ARG A 532 28.76 2.74 10.52
CA ARG A 532 29.56 1.77 9.75
C ARG A 532 28.75 0.90 8.77
N SER A 533 27.44 0.77 8.93
CA SER A 533 26.64 -0.16 8.10
C SER A 533 25.22 0.33 7.78
N TYR A 534 25.05 1.65 7.58
CA TYR A 534 23.76 2.20 7.18
C TYR A 534 23.39 1.76 5.74
N VAL A 535 22.70 0.62 5.62
CA VAL A 535 22.01 0.22 4.38
C VAL A 535 20.69 0.97 4.37
N LYS A 536 20.50 1.85 3.39
CA LYS A 536 19.21 2.53 3.22
C LYS A 536 18.12 1.50 2.87
N ASP A 537 16.98 1.64 3.53
CA ASP A 537 15.70 1.03 3.14
C ASP A 537 15.18 1.68 1.84
N GLU A 538 15.87 1.45 0.73
CA GLU A 538 15.47 1.88 -0.61
C GLU A 538 14.55 0.84 -1.26
N PRO A 539 13.46 1.25 -1.94
CA PRO A 539 12.57 0.31 -2.61
C PRO A 539 13.33 -0.53 -3.64
N SER A 540 12.91 -1.79 -3.85
CA SER A 540 13.57 -2.64 -4.84
C SER A 540 13.59 -1.98 -6.23
N PRO A 541 14.63 -2.19 -7.06
CA PRO A 541 14.67 -1.64 -8.42
C PRO A 541 13.44 -2.00 -9.25
N ARG A 542 12.83 -3.16 -8.99
CA ARG A 542 11.60 -3.63 -9.61
C ARG A 542 10.41 -2.73 -9.27
N VAL A 543 10.25 -2.37 -8.00
CA VAL A 543 9.21 -1.43 -7.53
C VAL A 543 9.39 -0.07 -8.20
N LEU A 544 10.61 0.47 -8.20
CA LEU A 544 10.91 1.76 -8.81
C LEU A 544 10.61 1.79 -10.31
N ASN A 545 11.00 0.74 -11.04
CA ASN A 545 10.70 0.60 -12.46
C ASN A 545 9.19 0.55 -12.71
N PHE A 546 8.44 -0.22 -11.93
CA PHE A 546 6.99 -0.26 -12.02
C PHE A 546 6.37 1.12 -11.78
N TYR A 547 6.73 1.80 -10.68
CA TYR A 547 6.20 3.13 -10.35
C TYR A 547 6.52 4.15 -11.45
N SER A 548 7.73 4.11 -12.02
CA SER A 548 8.13 5.00 -13.11
C SER A 548 7.24 4.90 -14.36
N LYS A 549 6.61 3.74 -14.59
CA LYS A 549 5.68 3.52 -15.71
C LYS A 549 4.26 4.01 -15.42
N VAL A 550 3.81 3.91 -14.16
CA VAL A 550 2.44 4.25 -13.75
C VAL A 550 2.28 5.73 -13.45
N ILE A 551 3.23 6.33 -12.74
CA ILE A 551 3.20 7.73 -12.29
C ILE A 551 2.89 8.74 -13.42
N PRO A 552 3.53 8.68 -14.60
CA PRO A 552 3.37 9.71 -15.62
C PRO A 552 1.95 9.84 -16.18
N PHE A 553 1.18 8.74 -16.15
CA PHE A 553 -0.15 8.67 -16.74
C PHE A 553 -1.27 8.76 -15.70
N THR A 554 -0.95 8.75 -14.41
CA THR A 554 -1.93 8.70 -13.32
C THR A 554 -1.89 9.97 -12.47
N VAL A 555 -0.96 10.05 -11.52
CA VAL A 555 -0.92 11.06 -10.44
C VAL A 555 -0.21 12.35 -10.83
N LYS A 556 0.67 12.33 -11.84
CA LYS A 556 1.47 13.50 -12.21
C LYS A 556 0.57 14.65 -12.70
N LEU A 557 0.57 15.78 -12.00
CA LEU A 557 -0.09 17.01 -12.45
C LEU A 557 0.88 17.88 -13.26
N SER A 558 0.60 18.03 -14.55
CA SER A 558 1.34 18.90 -15.47
C SER A 558 0.51 20.10 -15.93
N LEU A 559 -0.81 19.99 -15.88
CA LEU A 559 -1.76 21.00 -16.34
C LEU A 559 -2.17 21.94 -15.19
N THR A 560 -1.24 22.80 -14.75
CA THR A 560 -1.41 23.62 -13.53
C THR A 560 -2.05 24.98 -13.77
N ASP A 561 -1.80 25.62 -14.92
CA ASP A 561 -2.27 26.97 -15.27
C ASP A 561 -3.48 26.93 -16.24
N PRO A 562 -4.69 27.29 -15.79
CA PRO A 562 -5.90 27.38 -16.61
C PRO A 562 -5.85 28.37 -17.78
N GLU A 563 -5.02 29.41 -17.66
CA GLU A 563 -4.89 30.48 -18.67
C GLU A 563 -3.81 30.14 -19.71
N SER A 564 -3.07 29.05 -19.49
CA SER A 564 -2.06 28.58 -20.42
C SER A 564 -2.69 28.16 -21.76
N PRO A 565 -2.04 28.47 -22.90
CA PRO A 565 -2.48 27.97 -24.21
C PRO A 565 -2.46 26.43 -24.29
N ASP A 566 -1.70 25.77 -23.41
CA ASP A 566 -1.64 24.31 -23.33
C ASP A 566 -2.80 23.70 -22.51
N PHE A 567 -3.66 24.52 -21.86
CA PHE A 567 -4.85 24.07 -21.12
C PHE A 567 -5.97 23.59 -22.05
N THR A 568 -5.69 22.48 -22.73
CA THR A 568 -6.48 21.88 -23.79
C THR A 568 -6.69 20.38 -23.51
N PRO A 569 -7.70 19.74 -24.11
CA PRO A 569 -7.83 18.29 -24.04
C PRO A 569 -6.56 17.55 -24.47
N GLU A 570 -5.85 18.07 -25.48
CA GLU A 570 -4.60 17.52 -26.01
C GLU A 570 -3.40 17.73 -25.09
N GLY A 571 -3.45 18.76 -24.24
CA GLY A 571 -2.45 19.05 -23.20
C GLY A 571 -2.53 18.13 -21.99
N CYS A 572 -3.64 17.40 -21.80
CA CYS A 572 -3.76 16.41 -20.73
C CYS A 572 -2.82 15.22 -20.97
N ARG A 573 -1.92 14.94 -20.02
CA ARG A 573 -0.94 13.84 -20.11
C ARG A 573 -1.17 12.74 -19.08
N SER A 574 -1.92 13.03 -18.02
CA SER A 574 -2.29 12.09 -16.97
C SER A 574 -3.80 12.11 -16.67
N LEU A 575 -4.28 11.11 -15.92
CA LEU A 575 -5.63 11.13 -15.36
C LEU A 575 -5.83 12.32 -14.42
N HIS A 576 -4.83 12.71 -13.62
CA HIS A 576 -4.90 13.90 -12.77
C HIS A 576 -5.05 15.20 -13.58
N ASP A 577 -4.35 15.34 -14.72
CA ASP A 577 -4.57 16.47 -15.64
C ASP A 577 -6.00 16.51 -16.14
N MET A 578 -6.60 15.35 -16.43
CA MET A 578 -7.99 15.26 -16.88
C MET A 578 -8.99 15.62 -15.78
N VAL A 579 -8.74 15.24 -14.53
CA VAL A 579 -9.52 15.70 -13.37
C VAL A 579 -9.49 17.23 -13.32
N ARG A 580 -8.27 17.82 -13.36
CA ARG A 580 -8.08 19.27 -13.33
C ARG A 580 -8.76 19.99 -14.49
N PHE A 581 -8.61 19.48 -15.71
CA PHE A 581 -9.24 20.01 -16.91
C PHE A 581 -10.77 19.95 -16.82
N CYS A 582 -11.33 18.80 -16.43
CA CYS A 582 -12.77 18.61 -16.31
C CYS A 582 -13.36 19.53 -15.25
N HIS A 583 -12.72 19.65 -14.08
CA HIS A 583 -13.10 20.58 -13.03
C HIS A 583 -13.20 22.01 -13.59
N GLU A 584 -12.10 22.52 -14.14
CA GLU A 584 -12.02 23.90 -14.62
C GLU A 584 -13.03 24.19 -15.74
N LYS A 585 -13.14 23.28 -16.72
CA LYS A 585 -14.10 23.45 -17.81
C LYS A 585 -15.54 23.29 -17.36
N SER A 586 -15.84 22.47 -16.36
CA SER A 586 -17.20 22.35 -15.82
C SER A 586 -17.65 23.66 -15.17
N VAL A 587 -16.76 24.29 -14.40
CA VAL A 587 -16.97 25.61 -13.79
C VAL A 587 -17.20 26.62 -14.91
N GLU A 588 -16.30 26.71 -15.90
CA GLU A 588 -16.45 27.58 -17.06
C GLU A 588 -17.80 27.37 -17.78
N GLN A 589 -18.21 26.12 -18.04
CA GLN A 589 -19.46 25.81 -18.74
C GLN A 589 -20.72 26.14 -17.95
N MET A 590 -20.71 25.94 -16.63
CA MET A 590 -21.80 26.36 -15.77
C MET A 590 -21.96 27.89 -15.85
N PHE A 591 -20.84 28.62 -15.96
CA PHE A 591 -20.79 30.07 -16.09
C PHE A 591 -20.78 30.59 -17.54
N SER A 592 -20.78 29.78 -18.59
CA SER A 592 -20.74 30.23 -20.00
C SER A 592 -22.12 30.35 -20.66
N LEU A 593 -23.14 29.69 -20.10
CA LEU A 593 -24.58 29.93 -20.39
C LEU A 593 -25.01 31.39 -20.21
N VAL A 594 -24.08 32.15 -19.65
CA VAL A 594 -24.17 33.50 -19.20
C VAL A 594 -23.67 34.47 -20.29
N ASP A 595 -23.06 34.06 -21.42
CA ASP A 595 -22.23 35.04 -22.16
C ASP A 595 -22.19 35.04 -23.70
N LYS A 596 -23.28 34.70 -24.42
CA LYS A 596 -23.33 35.03 -25.87
C LYS A 596 -24.65 35.70 -26.27
N LYS A 597 -24.56 37.01 -26.56
CA LYS A 597 -25.61 37.96 -27.02
C LYS A 597 -26.53 38.57 -25.95
N GLY A 598 -26.06 38.78 -24.72
CA GLY A 598 -26.79 39.62 -23.75
C GLY A 598 -28.06 38.98 -23.16
N ARG A 599 -28.10 37.65 -23.04
CA ARG A 599 -29.10 36.91 -22.25
C ARG A 599 -28.44 35.92 -21.29
N GLY A 600 -27.40 36.40 -20.62
CA GLY A 600 -26.72 35.76 -19.51
C GLY A 600 -25.89 36.81 -18.75
N MET A 601 -25.67 36.59 -17.45
CA MET A 601 -25.25 37.55 -16.39
C MET A 601 -26.02 38.87 -16.34
N GLY A 602 -26.95 39.11 -17.26
CA GLY A 602 -28.01 40.11 -17.07
C GLY A 602 -28.99 39.74 -15.95
N ALA A 603 -29.02 38.47 -15.53
CA ALA A 603 -29.88 38.00 -14.43
C ALA A 603 -29.13 37.76 -13.11
N ALA A 604 -27.90 37.23 -13.17
CA ALA A 604 -27.08 37.01 -11.96
C ALA A 604 -26.45 38.33 -11.50
N LYS A 605 -26.62 38.67 -10.22
CA LYS A 605 -26.22 39.97 -9.66
C LYS A 605 -25.21 39.76 -8.56
N GLU A 606 -24.15 40.55 -8.58
CA GLU A 606 -23.21 40.62 -7.47
C GLU A 606 -23.97 41.05 -6.20
N LEU A 607 -23.81 40.28 -5.13
CA LEU A 607 -24.34 40.60 -3.81
C LEU A 607 -23.31 41.46 -3.07
N LYS A 608 -23.57 42.76 -3.03
CA LYS A 608 -22.75 43.71 -2.28
C LYS A 608 -23.14 43.65 -0.81
N SER A 609 -22.16 43.31 0.02
CA SER A 609 -22.31 43.24 1.48
C SER A 609 -21.03 43.66 2.17
N ASP A 610 -21.11 43.83 3.49
CA ASP A 610 -19.95 44.14 4.34
C ASP A 610 -19.12 42.89 4.67
N LEU A 611 -19.56 41.70 4.24
CA LEU A 611 -18.80 40.47 4.39
C LEU A 611 -17.62 40.45 3.39
N PRO A 612 -16.44 39.94 3.79
CA PRO A 612 -15.26 39.81 2.93
C PRO A 612 -15.39 38.62 1.97
N LEU A 613 -16.43 38.66 1.14
CA LEU A 613 -16.95 37.56 0.36
C LEU A 613 -17.50 38.13 -0.95
N VAL A 614 -17.00 37.64 -2.08
CA VAL A 614 -17.59 37.94 -3.40
C VAL A 614 -18.63 36.88 -3.70
N MET A 615 -19.90 37.27 -3.80
CA MET A 615 -21.01 36.35 -4.10
C MET A 615 -21.85 36.84 -5.28
N TYR A 616 -22.24 35.92 -6.16
CA TYR A 616 -23.19 36.19 -7.25
C TYR A 616 -24.50 35.44 -7.03
N ILE A 617 -25.64 36.13 -7.18
CA ILE A 617 -26.98 35.61 -6.95
C ILE A 617 -27.75 35.51 -8.27
N LEU A 618 -28.25 34.31 -8.59
CA LEU A 618 -29.17 34.03 -9.69
C LEU A 618 -30.58 33.80 -9.14
N ASP A 619 -31.53 34.64 -9.53
CA ASP A 619 -32.95 34.50 -9.15
C ASP A 619 -33.71 33.67 -10.19
N LEU A 620 -34.28 32.54 -9.76
CA LEU A 620 -35.13 31.66 -10.57
C LEU A 620 -36.63 32.06 -10.54
N GLY A 621 -37.00 32.98 -9.65
CA GLY A 621 -38.36 33.51 -9.54
C GLY A 621 -38.72 33.92 -8.11
N LYS A 622 -39.12 35.19 -7.93
CA LYS A 622 -39.54 35.80 -6.65
C LYS A 622 -38.50 35.69 -5.51
N GLY A 623 -37.24 35.38 -5.81
CA GLY A 623 -36.14 35.35 -4.84
C GLY A 623 -35.55 36.73 -4.57
N LEU A 624 -35.75 37.70 -5.47
CA LEU A 624 -35.38 39.11 -5.30
C LEU A 624 -36.59 40.05 -5.43
N VAL A 625 -36.47 41.26 -4.85
CA VAL A 625 -37.45 42.34 -5.02
C VAL A 625 -37.62 42.70 -6.50
N LEU A 626 -38.86 42.80 -6.99
CA LEU A 626 -39.19 43.08 -8.41
C LEU A 626 -38.51 44.34 -8.98
N ARG A 627 -38.31 45.39 -8.18
CA ARG A 627 -37.62 46.64 -8.59
C ARG A 627 -36.12 46.44 -8.81
N SER A 628 -35.54 45.43 -8.18
CA SER A 628 -34.11 45.13 -8.26
C SER A 628 -33.77 44.33 -9.51
N ALA A 629 -34.78 43.85 -10.25
CA ALA A 629 -34.66 43.17 -11.55
C ALA A 629 -33.76 43.93 -12.57
N LYS A 630 -33.78 45.27 -12.54
CA LYS A 630 -33.00 46.13 -13.46
C LYS A 630 -31.64 46.60 -12.94
N LYS A 631 -31.28 46.32 -11.67
CA LYS A 631 -30.00 46.73 -11.07
C LYS A 631 -28.87 45.78 -11.49
N ARG A 632 -27.63 46.30 -11.61
CA ARG A 632 -26.41 45.53 -11.92
C ARG A 632 -25.87 44.71 -10.73
N TYR A 633 -26.27 45.08 -9.52
CA TYR A 633 -25.92 44.43 -8.25
C TYR A 633 -27.15 44.39 -7.34
N VAL A 634 -27.11 43.54 -6.31
CA VAL A 634 -28.10 43.42 -5.25
C VAL A 634 -27.43 43.57 -3.89
N THR A 635 -28.21 43.94 -2.89
CA THR A 635 -27.81 43.96 -1.48
C THR A 635 -28.60 42.89 -0.72
N PRO A 636 -28.19 42.49 0.50
CA PRO A 636 -28.96 41.54 1.30
C PRO A 636 -30.42 41.96 1.52
N GLN A 637 -30.70 43.27 1.55
CA GLN A 637 -32.06 43.83 1.66
C GLN A 637 -32.93 43.60 0.42
N ASP A 638 -32.30 43.35 -0.75
CA ASP A 638 -33.01 43.05 -2.00
C ASP A 638 -33.45 41.58 -2.10
N ILE A 639 -33.06 40.72 -1.15
CA ILE A 639 -33.39 39.28 -1.13
C ILE A 639 -34.76 39.07 -0.49
N THR A 640 -35.67 38.43 -1.22
CA THR A 640 -37.01 38.03 -0.74
C THR A 640 -37.12 36.54 -0.46
N SER A 641 -36.24 35.72 -1.01
CA SER A 641 -36.13 34.28 -0.72
C SER A 641 -35.97 34.04 0.79
N GLN A 642 -36.97 33.39 1.39
CA GLN A 642 -36.98 33.07 2.82
C GLN A 642 -35.80 32.18 3.26
N PRO A 643 -35.46 31.08 2.56
CA PRO A 643 -34.31 30.28 2.95
C PRO A 643 -32.98 31.03 2.83
N MET A 644 -32.79 31.83 1.77
CA MET A 644 -31.58 32.65 1.61
C MET A 644 -31.44 33.71 2.71
N ARG A 645 -32.54 34.41 3.07
CA ARG A 645 -32.52 35.40 4.14
C ARG A 645 -32.17 34.78 5.49
N SER A 646 -32.75 33.62 5.79
CA SER A 646 -32.52 32.91 7.04
C SER A 646 -31.05 32.52 7.15
N LEU A 647 -30.50 31.88 6.11
CA LEU A 647 -29.08 31.55 6.09
C LEU A 647 -28.17 32.79 6.15
N TRP A 648 -28.50 33.85 5.41
CA TRP A 648 -27.71 35.08 5.43
C TRP A 648 -27.72 35.75 6.80
N SER A 649 -28.81 35.66 7.56
CA SER A 649 -28.90 36.26 8.90
C SER A 649 -27.87 35.67 9.87
N GLY A 650 -27.71 34.35 9.90
CA GLY A 650 -26.65 33.72 10.70
C GLY A 650 -25.25 33.95 10.13
N LEU A 651 -25.11 33.94 8.80
CA LEU A 651 -23.81 34.18 8.15
C LEU A 651 -23.26 35.59 8.43
N SER A 652 -24.16 36.57 8.57
CA SER A 652 -23.83 37.98 8.85
C SER A 652 -24.04 38.37 10.31
N ASP A 653 -24.12 37.39 11.21
CA ASP A 653 -24.39 37.64 12.62
C ASP A 653 -23.29 38.52 13.26
N PRO A 654 -23.65 39.59 14.01
CA PRO A 654 -22.68 40.50 14.63
C PRO A 654 -21.73 39.85 15.65
N MET A 655 -22.09 38.70 16.21
CA MET A 655 -21.21 37.94 17.11
C MET A 655 -19.98 37.39 16.39
N VAL A 656 -20.02 37.30 15.05
CA VAL A 656 -18.87 36.91 14.24
C VAL A 656 -18.05 38.13 13.86
N GLN A 657 -16.84 38.25 14.43
CA GLN A 657 -15.92 39.32 14.08
C GLN A 657 -15.21 39.05 12.75
N TRP A 658 -15.50 39.89 11.75
CA TRP A 658 -14.78 39.95 10.48
C TRP A 658 -13.65 40.97 10.59
N SER A 659 -12.42 40.54 10.94
CA SER A 659 -11.31 41.50 11.01
C SER A 659 -10.92 41.99 9.61
N LYS A 660 -10.67 43.31 9.49
CA LYS A 660 -10.15 43.94 8.26
C LYS A 660 -8.70 43.57 7.95
N GLU A 661 -8.01 42.92 8.88
CA GLU A 661 -6.67 42.36 8.67
C GLU A 661 -6.74 40.96 8.03
N LEU A 662 -7.79 40.17 8.32
CA LEU A 662 -8.00 38.83 7.72
C LEU A 662 -8.55 38.86 6.28
N THR A 663 -8.91 40.02 5.74
CA THR A 663 -9.10 40.19 4.27
C THR A 663 -7.77 40.03 3.52
N HIS A 664 -6.66 40.28 4.22
CA HIS A 664 -5.33 39.83 3.84
C HIS A 664 -5.04 38.53 4.61
N ILE A 665 -5.61 37.41 4.16
CA ILE A 665 -4.83 36.16 4.22
C ILE A 665 -3.42 36.52 3.70
N ASP A 666 -2.36 35.98 4.28
CA ASP A 666 -1.00 36.18 3.77
C ASP A 666 -0.92 35.56 2.36
N TRP A 667 -1.40 36.34 1.39
CA TRP A 667 -1.62 35.90 0.03
C TRP A 667 -0.27 35.71 -0.66
N ASP A 668 0.82 36.28 -0.12
CA ASP A 668 2.19 36.03 -0.57
C ASP A 668 2.70 34.66 -0.09
N GLU A 669 2.20 34.14 1.04
CA GLU A 669 2.42 32.75 1.48
C GLU A 669 1.53 31.77 0.68
N PHE A 670 0.30 32.16 0.34
CA PHE A 670 -0.58 31.43 -0.60
C PHE A 670 0.01 31.38 -2.01
N ASP A 671 0.54 32.48 -2.54
CA ASP A 671 1.18 32.56 -3.86
C ASP A 671 2.49 31.74 -3.89
N ARG A 672 3.17 31.58 -2.75
CA ARG A 672 4.31 30.65 -2.60
C ARG A 672 3.90 29.19 -2.50
N MET A 673 2.89 28.85 -1.70
CA MET A 673 2.40 27.47 -1.54
C MET A 673 1.64 26.97 -2.77
N SER A 674 1.04 27.87 -3.54
CA SER A 674 0.36 27.60 -4.80
C SER A 674 1.11 28.14 -6.03
N ALA A 675 2.39 28.50 -5.89
CA ALA A 675 3.30 28.87 -6.97
C ALA A 675 2.79 29.92 -8.01
N GLY A 676 2.03 30.94 -7.59
CA GLY A 676 1.59 32.01 -8.50
C GLY A 676 0.20 31.83 -9.14
N ILE A 677 -0.58 30.82 -8.74
CA ILE A 677 -1.74 30.31 -9.51
C ILE A 677 -3.03 31.14 -9.34
N PHE A 678 -3.15 32.06 -8.37
CA PHE A 678 -4.45 32.68 -8.04
C PHE A 678 -4.42 34.22 -7.93
N SER A 679 -5.36 34.89 -8.60
CA SER A 679 -5.63 36.34 -8.49
C SER A 679 -6.95 36.63 -7.79
N ILE A 680 -6.95 37.58 -6.84
CA ILE A 680 -8.10 38.08 -6.06
C ILE A 680 -9.28 38.55 -6.96
N LYS A 681 -9.02 38.89 -8.22
CA LYS A 681 -10.05 39.37 -9.17
C LYS A 681 -10.62 38.28 -10.08
N SER A 682 -10.14 37.04 -9.96
CA SER A 682 -10.65 35.95 -10.77
C SER A 682 -12.09 35.62 -10.38
N LYS A 683 -13.00 35.71 -11.36
CA LYS A 683 -14.40 35.29 -11.19
C LYS A 683 -14.52 33.81 -10.77
N LEU A 684 -13.45 33.01 -10.86
CA LEU A 684 -13.37 31.58 -10.52
C LEU A 684 -13.36 31.29 -9.00
N LEU A 685 -13.16 32.30 -8.15
CA LEU A 685 -13.11 32.15 -6.67
C LEU A 685 -14.35 32.70 -5.95
N ALA A 686 -15.36 33.16 -6.68
CA ALA A 686 -16.58 33.71 -6.09
C ALA A 686 -17.49 32.61 -5.52
N SER A 687 -18.27 32.96 -4.50
CA SER A 687 -19.40 32.17 -4.04
C SER A 687 -20.62 32.40 -4.95
N TYR A 688 -21.52 31.42 -5.03
CA TYR A 688 -22.68 31.48 -5.92
C TYR A 688 -23.95 31.05 -5.20
N GLY A 689 -25.00 31.83 -5.34
CA GLY A 689 -26.34 31.51 -4.86
C GLY A 689 -27.34 31.43 -6.02
N ILE A 690 -28.17 30.40 -6.01
CA ILE A 690 -29.33 30.24 -6.87
C ILE A 690 -30.55 30.24 -5.94
N ILE A 691 -31.47 31.19 -6.12
CA ILE A 691 -32.57 31.42 -5.19
C ILE A 691 -33.91 31.49 -5.90
N ALA A 692 -34.97 31.08 -5.21
CA ALA A 692 -36.37 31.36 -5.55
C ALA A 692 -37.15 31.72 -4.26
N GLU A 693 -38.46 31.92 -4.33
CA GLU A 693 -39.33 32.21 -3.17
C GLU A 693 -39.03 31.28 -1.97
N ASP A 694 -39.02 29.98 -2.23
CA ASP A 694 -38.93 28.87 -1.27
C ASP A 694 -37.71 27.96 -1.50
N TYR A 695 -36.80 28.30 -2.41
CA TYR A 695 -35.62 27.48 -2.74
C TYR A 695 -34.31 28.24 -2.57
N LEU A 696 -33.30 27.54 -2.07
CA LEU A 696 -31.93 27.99 -1.95
C LEU A 696 -30.99 26.89 -2.43
N HIS A 697 -30.07 27.24 -3.31
CA HIS A 697 -28.83 26.53 -3.47
C HIS A 697 -27.65 27.48 -3.41
N LEU A 698 -26.72 27.23 -2.52
CA LEU A 698 -25.61 28.10 -2.23
C LEU A 698 -24.32 27.29 -2.23
N MET A 699 -23.37 27.70 -3.06
CA MET A 699 -21.98 27.25 -2.99
C MET A 699 -21.17 28.39 -2.38
N ILE A 700 -20.72 28.20 -1.15
CA ILE A 700 -19.89 29.16 -0.43
C ILE A 700 -18.45 28.68 -0.43
N ARG A 701 -17.54 29.61 -0.75
CA ARG A 701 -16.11 29.41 -0.69
C ARG A 701 -15.46 30.43 0.24
N PHE A 702 -14.81 29.93 1.29
CA PHE A 702 -14.01 30.74 2.23
C PHE A 702 -12.58 30.23 2.21
N GLY A 703 -11.72 30.83 1.37
CA GLY A 703 -10.34 30.38 1.21
C GLY A 703 -10.25 28.92 0.75
N TYR A 704 -9.77 28.04 1.64
CA TYR A 704 -9.46 26.62 1.39
C TYR A 704 -10.64 25.64 1.60
N HIS A 705 -11.83 26.09 2.02
CA HIS A 705 -12.98 25.21 2.28
C HIS A 705 -14.12 25.43 1.27
N PHE A 706 -14.74 24.33 0.87
CA PHE A 706 -15.95 24.31 0.06
C PHE A 706 -17.15 23.88 0.89
N SER A 707 -18.23 24.65 0.77
CA SER A 707 -19.48 24.37 1.46
C SER A 707 -20.65 24.52 0.49
N VAL A 708 -21.51 23.51 0.45
CA VAL A 708 -22.74 23.52 -0.36
C VAL A 708 -23.93 23.45 0.58
N VAL A 709 -24.85 24.38 0.43
CA VAL A 709 -26.15 24.38 1.12
C VAL A 709 -27.24 24.31 0.08
N ASP A 710 -28.15 23.34 0.22
CA ASP A 710 -29.29 23.14 -0.67
C ASP A 710 -30.55 22.97 0.20
N SER A 711 -31.61 23.70 -0.09
CA SER A 711 -32.80 23.71 0.76
C SER A 711 -34.06 24.10 0.02
N ILE A 712 -35.16 23.44 0.36
CA ILE A 712 -36.53 23.88 0.11
C ILE A 712 -37.16 24.25 1.45
N CYS A 713 -37.77 25.43 1.51
CA CYS A 713 -38.43 25.99 2.67
C CYS A 713 -39.76 26.62 2.27
N GLY A 714 -40.83 25.83 2.34
CA GLY A 714 -42.20 26.27 2.03
C GLY A 714 -43.24 25.72 3.01
N LYS A 715 -44.52 25.97 2.71
CA LYS A 715 -45.64 25.64 3.60
C LYS A 715 -45.88 24.14 3.78
N ALA A 716 -45.45 23.32 2.81
CA ALA A 716 -45.62 21.88 2.84
C ALA A 716 -44.43 21.22 3.56
N SER A 717 -44.59 20.97 4.86
CA SER A 717 -43.54 20.38 5.71
C SER A 717 -42.94 19.07 5.17
N GLY A 718 -43.73 18.25 4.48
CA GLY A 718 -43.24 17.00 3.86
C GLY A 718 -42.25 17.18 2.71
N ALA A 719 -42.13 18.39 2.15
CA ALA A 719 -41.22 18.71 1.05
C ALA A 719 -39.99 19.52 1.50
N ASN A 720 -39.99 20.02 2.74
CA ASN A 720 -38.91 20.85 3.26
C ASN A 720 -37.69 20.03 3.65
N TYR A 721 -36.51 20.55 3.36
CA TYR A 721 -35.24 19.96 3.77
C TYR A 721 -34.12 21.00 3.83
N VAL A 722 -33.08 20.68 4.58
CA VAL A 722 -31.77 21.32 4.56
C VAL A 722 -30.73 20.24 4.30
N HIS A 723 -29.98 20.40 3.22
CA HIS A 723 -28.87 19.53 2.85
C HIS A 723 -27.59 20.36 2.86
N PHE A 724 -26.59 19.87 3.58
CA PHE A 724 -25.33 20.54 3.80
C PHE A 724 -24.17 19.60 3.49
N LYS A 725 -23.27 20.05 2.63
CA LYS A 725 -22.03 19.34 2.31
C LYS A 725 -20.83 20.22 2.60
N PHE A 726 -19.83 19.65 3.25
CA PHE A 726 -18.60 20.32 3.66
C PHE A 726 -17.38 19.49 3.24
N GLN A 727 -16.38 20.13 2.62
CA GLN A 727 -15.11 19.49 2.27
C GLN A 727 -13.95 20.49 2.23
N GLY A 728 -12.76 20.04 2.65
CA GLY A 728 -11.48 20.73 2.44
C GLY A 728 -10.90 21.48 3.66
N GLY A 729 -9.70 22.04 3.48
CA GLY A 729 -9.00 22.93 4.42
C GLY A 729 -7.52 23.13 4.11
N GLY A 730 -6.93 24.21 4.64
CA GLY A 730 -5.56 24.64 4.31
C GLY A 730 -4.48 24.12 5.26
N SER A 731 -4.86 23.26 6.20
CA SER A 731 -4.02 22.78 7.30
C SER A 731 -3.73 21.28 7.22
N GLU A 732 -2.83 20.80 8.08
CA GLU A 732 -2.51 19.37 8.22
C GLU A 732 -3.77 18.51 8.43
N LEU A 733 -3.75 17.28 7.93
CA LEU A 733 -4.90 16.36 7.98
C LEU A 733 -5.50 16.23 9.38
N LYS A 734 -4.65 16.21 10.42
CA LYS A 734 -5.08 16.15 11.82
C LYS A 734 -6.03 17.29 12.19
N ASN A 735 -5.70 18.53 11.83
CA ASN A 735 -6.50 19.70 12.22
C ASN A 735 -7.81 19.80 11.41
N ARG A 736 -7.77 19.38 10.14
CA ARG A 736 -8.99 19.23 9.31
C ARG A 736 -9.97 18.25 9.93
N LEU A 737 -9.49 17.12 10.45
CA LEU A 737 -10.32 16.12 11.13
C LEU A 737 -10.92 16.64 12.44
N LEU A 738 -10.18 17.45 13.22
CA LEU A 738 -10.72 18.08 14.44
C LEU A 738 -11.87 19.04 14.11
N ARG A 739 -11.73 19.83 13.05
CA ARG A 739 -12.80 20.69 12.54
C ARG A 739 -14.00 19.89 12.05
N LEU A 740 -13.77 18.81 11.31
CA LEU A 740 -14.85 17.95 10.82
C LEU A 740 -15.66 17.38 11.99
N ARG A 741 -15.00 16.92 13.05
CA ARG A 741 -15.66 16.44 14.28
C ARG A 741 -16.47 17.51 14.99
N PHE A 742 -15.95 18.74 15.07
CA PHE A 742 -16.74 19.87 15.59
C PHE A 742 -18.03 20.07 14.79
N ILE A 743 -17.91 20.15 13.46
CA ILE A 743 -19.07 20.37 12.56
C ILE A 743 -20.08 19.21 12.70
N GLN A 744 -19.59 17.98 12.73
CA GLN A 744 -20.40 16.78 12.93
C GLN A 744 -21.18 16.83 14.25
N SER A 745 -20.51 17.21 15.35
CA SER A 745 -21.13 17.28 16.68
C SER A 745 -22.22 18.35 16.75
N VAL A 746 -21.96 19.53 16.17
CA VAL A 746 -22.95 20.61 16.08
C VAL A 746 -24.15 20.21 15.23
N LEU A 747 -23.94 19.65 14.03
CA LEU A 747 -25.04 19.25 13.15
C LEU A 747 -25.86 18.10 13.75
N GLY A 748 -25.20 17.16 14.45
CA GLY A 748 -25.87 16.07 15.15
C GLY A 748 -26.78 16.58 16.27
N HIS A 749 -26.35 17.61 17.01
CA HIS A 749 -27.18 18.27 18.01
C HIS A 749 -28.47 18.86 17.41
N TYR A 750 -28.41 19.39 16.19
CA TYR A 750 -29.55 19.97 15.49
C TYR A 750 -30.36 18.97 14.64
N GLY A 751 -30.12 17.66 14.80
CA GLY A 751 -30.95 16.61 14.20
C GLY A 751 -30.69 16.34 12.72
N PHE A 752 -29.47 16.62 12.23
CA PHE A 752 -29.05 16.16 10.91
C PHE A 752 -28.67 14.68 10.95
N GLU A 753 -29.06 13.95 9.90
CA GLU A 753 -28.46 12.66 9.55
C GLU A 753 -27.14 12.94 8.83
N ILE A 754 -26.03 12.38 9.32
CA ILE A 754 -24.68 12.74 8.88
C ILE A 754 -23.91 11.50 8.42
N GLU A 755 -23.28 11.61 7.25
CA GLU A 755 -22.30 10.66 6.74
C GLU A 755 -20.95 11.37 6.57
N THR A 756 -19.87 10.73 7.02
CA THR A 756 -18.50 11.26 6.90
C THR A 756 -17.61 10.27 6.17
N ARG A 757 -16.84 10.75 5.19
CA ARG A 757 -15.83 9.97 4.47
C ARG A 757 -14.57 10.84 4.30
N GLY A 758 -13.44 10.43 4.87
CA GLY A 758 -12.21 11.23 4.83
C GLY A 758 -12.39 12.60 5.50
N ASP A 759 -12.15 13.68 4.75
CA ASP A 759 -12.39 15.07 5.19
C ASP A 759 -13.69 15.68 4.64
N MET A 760 -14.56 14.84 4.07
CA MET A 760 -15.88 15.20 3.58
C MET A 760 -16.96 14.87 4.62
N LEU A 761 -17.89 15.80 4.80
CA LEU A 761 -19.12 15.61 5.57
C LEU A 761 -20.33 15.93 4.70
N ASP A 762 -21.29 15.02 4.71
CA ASP A 762 -22.58 15.14 4.05
C ASP A 762 -23.69 15.02 5.11
N ALA A 763 -24.58 15.99 5.19
CA ALA A 763 -25.57 16.11 6.26
C ALA A 763 -26.93 16.53 5.72
N THR A 764 -27.99 15.82 6.11
CA THR A 764 -29.37 16.10 5.68
C THR A 764 -30.33 16.16 6.86
N CYS A 765 -31.22 17.15 6.86
CA CYS A 765 -32.38 17.21 7.75
C CYS A 765 -33.63 17.44 6.88
N SER A 766 -34.66 16.60 6.99
CA SER A 766 -35.83 16.63 6.09
C SER A 766 -37.15 16.42 6.83
N ARG A 767 -38.27 16.74 6.16
CA ARG A 767 -39.65 16.59 6.69
C ARG A 767 -39.94 17.48 7.91
N ILE A 768 -39.38 18.68 7.92
CA ILE A 768 -39.47 19.66 9.01
C ILE A 768 -40.39 20.84 8.62
N SER A 769 -40.94 21.56 9.60
CA SER A 769 -41.80 22.71 9.31
C SER A 769 -41.03 23.88 8.68
N GLU A 770 -41.74 24.79 8.02
CA GLU A 770 -41.15 26.01 7.42
C GLU A 770 -40.37 26.84 8.46
N LYS A 771 -40.92 26.97 9.67
CA LYS A 771 -40.30 27.73 10.77
C LYS A 771 -39.01 27.07 11.24
N GLU A 772 -39.02 25.75 11.41
CA GLU A 772 -37.83 24.98 11.81
C GLU A 772 -36.75 25.00 10.72
N THR A 773 -37.15 24.93 9.45
CA THR A 773 -36.23 25.02 8.30
C THR A 773 -35.50 26.36 8.29
N CYS A 774 -36.22 27.46 8.55
CA CYS A 774 -35.62 28.80 8.66
C CYS A 774 -34.62 28.89 9.82
N ALA A 775 -35.00 28.41 11.01
CA ALA A 775 -34.14 28.43 12.20
C ALA A 775 -32.85 27.61 11.96
N LEU A 776 -32.99 26.41 11.38
CA LEU A 776 -31.84 25.56 11.02
C LEU A 776 -30.93 26.23 9.98
N LEU A 777 -31.48 26.90 8.97
CA LEU A 777 -30.70 27.64 7.99
C LEU A 777 -29.94 28.81 8.63
N ALA A 778 -30.54 29.52 9.58
CA ALA A 778 -29.85 30.59 10.32
C ALA A 778 -28.68 30.03 11.14
N LYS A 779 -28.91 28.95 11.89
CA LYS A 779 -27.85 28.25 12.65
C LYS A 779 -26.74 27.72 11.76
N LEU A 780 -27.09 27.19 10.59
CA LEU A 780 -26.12 26.73 9.58
C LEU A 780 -25.32 27.90 9.00
N GLY A 781 -25.95 29.04 8.73
CA GLY A 781 -25.27 30.28 8.35
C GLY A 781 -24.25 30.73 9.40
N TYR A 782 -24.64 30.71 10.68
CA TYR A 782 -23.75 31.03 11.79
C TYR A 782 -22.59 30.03 11.90
N LEU A 783 -22.85 28.73 11.72
CA LEU A 783 -21.83 27.68 11.69
C LEU A 783 -20.78 27.91 10.59
N LEU A 784 -21.22 28.30 9.40
CA LEU A 784 -20.34 28.60 8.26
C LEU A 784 -19.42 29.79 8.57
N ALA A 785 -19.94 30.81 9.24
CA ALA A 785 -19.17 31.97 9.65
C ALA A 785 -18.19 31.64 10.80
N TYR A 786 -18.64 30.86 11.80
CA TYR A 786 -17.88 30.50 12.99
C TYR A 786 -16.70 29.58 12.71
N THR A 787 -16.87 28.62 11.80
CA THR A 787 -15.86 27.58 11.50
C THR A 787 -14.69 28.09 10.65
N ARG A 788 -14.70 29.35 10.22
CA ARG A 788 -13.65 29.95 9.39
C ARG A 788 -12.29 29.91 10.12
N LEU A 789 -11.28 29.30 9.48
CA LEU A 789 -9.92 29.11 10.02
C LEU A 789 -9.87 28.33 11.34
N MET A 790 -10.93 27.59 11.68
CA MET A 790 -10.99 26.83 12.93
C MET A 790 -9.96 25.69 12.96
N ASP A 791 -9.57 25.20 11.78
CA ASP A 791 -8.49 24.24 11.57
C ASP A 791 -7.07 24.83 11.80
N MET A 792 -6.96 26.15 11.97
CA MET A 792 -5.74 26.79 12.48
C MET A 792 -5.78 27.03 13.99
N ARG A 793 -6.97 26.97 14.62
CA ARG A 793 -7.19 27.23 16.06
C ARG A 793 -7.25 25.96 16.90
N LEU A 794 -7.87 24.90 16.37
CA LEU A 794 -7.97 23.60 17.03
C LEU A 794 -6.70 22.80 16.77
N GLN A 795 -5.96 22.47 17.82
CA GLN A 795 -4.72 21.68 17.75
C GLN A 795 -4.82 20.34 18.48
N GLU A 796 -5.73 20.22 19.44
CA GLU A 796 -5.94 19.03 20.25
C GLU A 796 -7.41 18.62 20.32
N GLU A 797 -7.64 17.31 20.41
CA GLU A 797 -8.98 16.70 20.45
C GLU A 797 -9.81 17.16 21.65
N LYS A 798 -9.16 17.40 22.80
CA LYS A 798 -9.81 17.89 24.03
C LYS A 798 -10.43 19.28 23.89
N GLN A 799 -10.08 20.04 22.84
CA GLN A 799 -10.61 21.37 22.59
C GLN A 799 -11.95 21.34 21.85
N VAL A 800 -12.33 20.22 21.23
CA VAL A 800 -13.52 20.13 20.36
C VAL A 800 -14.80 20.28 21.17
N GLU A 801 -14.97 19.48 22.23
CA GLU A 801 -16.22 19.45 23.00
C GLU A 801 -16.55 20.80 23.69
N PRO A 802 -15.60 21.48 24.38
CA PRO A 802 -15.87 22.80 24.93
C PRO A 802 -16.28 23.84 23.88
N GLU A 803 -15.68 23.77 22.69
CA GLU A 803 -15.98 24.66 21.58
C GLU A 803 -17.39 24.40 21.03
N VAL A 804 -17.82 23.13 20.93
CA VAL A 804 -19.17 22.74 20.51
C VAL A 804 -20.21 23.32 21.48
N GLN A 805 -19.98 23.19 22.79
CA GLN A 805 -20.89 23.74 23.80
C GLN A 805 -20.98 25.26 23.72
N LEU A 806 -19.84 25.94 23.54
CA LEU A 806 -19.79 27.39 23.35
C LEU A 806 -20.55 27.82 22.09
N PHE A 807 -20.39 27.08 20.98
CA PHE A 807 -21.11 27.33 19.75
C PHE A 807 -22.63 27.21 19.95
N ILE A 808 -23.10 26.11 20.55
CA ILE A 808 -24.53 25.86 20.77
C ILE A 808 -25.12 26.97 21.63
N GLN A 809 -24.46 27.34 22.73
CA GLN A 809 -24.92 28.41 23.61
C GLN A 809 -25.07 29.76 22.88
N ASN A 810 -24.17 30.07 21.95
CA ASN A 810 -24.23 31.30 21.16
C ASN A 810 -25.26 31.21 20.03
N ALA A 811 -25.36 30.07 19.35
CA ALA A 811 -26.27 29.84 18.25
C ALA A 811 -27.75 29.92 18.68
N GLU A 812 -28.08 29.50 19.90
CA GLU A 812 -29.44 29.66 20.45
C GLU A 812 -29.85 31.12 20.67
N ARG A 813 -28.89 32.07 20.72
CA ARG A 813 -29.17 33.52 20.81
C ARG A 813 -29.45 34.16 19.45
N VAL A 814 -29.09 33.50 18.36
CA VAL A 814 -29.27 33.98 16.97
C VAL A 814 -30.76 33.89 16.54
N ASP A 815 -31.55 33.03 17.19
CA ASP A 815 -32.95 32.73 16.82
C ASP A 815 -34.00 33.81 17.19
N GLY A 816 -33.60 34.99 17.69
CA GLY A 816 -34.52 36.10 17.91
C GLY A 816 -35.66 35.81 18.91
N ASN A 817 -35.49 34.81 19.79
CA ASN A 817 -36.34 34.55 20.95
C ASN A 817 -35.58 34.92 22.24
N SER A 818 -35.16 36.18 22.37
CA SER A 818 -34.82 36.74 23.67
C SER A 818 -36.11 37.02 24.43
N SER A 819 -36.46 36.14 25.36
CA SER A 819 -37.26 36.53 26.51
C SER A 819 -36.35 37.31 27.45
N GLU A 820 -36.23 38.61 27.23
CA GLU A 820 -35.92 39.64 28.22
C GLU A 820 -36.18 41.04 27.66
#